data_AF-A0A450SQH8-F1
#
_entry.id   AF-A0A450SQH8-F1
#
_cell.length_a   1.000
_cell.length_b   1.000
_cell.length_c   1.000
_cell.angle_alpha   90.00
_cell.angle_beta   90.00
_cell.angle_gamma   90.00
#
_symmetry.space_group_name_H-M   'P 1'
#
loop_
_entity.id
_entity.type
_entity.pdbx_description
1 polymer ?
#
loop_
_entity_poly.entity_id
_entity_poly.type
_entity_poly.pdbx_seq_one_letter_code
_entity_poly.pdbx_strand_id
1 'polypeptide(L)'
;MKIGLLDFQETALAELRAKLKQARDVASVEDPQALSFSAPTGAGKTIVMTALFENILFGAGGFGEPEFEPQPDAVILWISDMPELNEQTLRKILHTSERIPFGRLVTVQSWFDRERLPGGHIFFMNTQKLGSDKLLTKKGDGRQYSLWETLTNTARAIPDRFYVIIDEAHRGMRRSGKEEKKARTILQRFLLGSTEDGLCRMPLVVGVSATPQRFENLLFGTTHTVYKVHVPPDAVRESGLLKDRISIHYPETPSRIQMALLGEAARRWRSVENGWGAYCKAEGEAPVRAILVIQVEDGTGKTLTKTDLATCLNTLEEAIGRSLKEDEVAHTFNGQGDLLIGDRRVRYRETSRIQEDEAIGVVLFKMALSTGWDCPRAEVMMSFRRAQDHTYVAQLLGRMVRTPLARRVERDAALNDVHLFLPHYDRETVGAVIEDLQNGEEVPPAEVGDSREQVVLHRRKGTEEVFAAMGELVTYRVDAARKRSALHRLMGLGRGLTWDRVDGAALADVKQKIVEKMAHEAGRLRDRGMLAVRAGELTGADVKTLALDRETGAAQEKAEYRVEAASVDIDRHFQRAGRLLDGGEGLHKAYWRFRVEHGADIQEAKREVVVLAKDHEAMRRLEAFAEKEFDVRYEKYRPDIGKLREARRKDYEKLRLASGVPRDIPWCLPENIAFRRAPKAPEYERHLYLEEDGGFRAALGTWERGVLAEELADPQVIGWLRNLDRKDWSLEIPYRDAGTVKPMFPGLVVVRRDHKALLFDILEPHDPSRADNAAKAVGLAEFAEKHGRSFHRIQLIREGEGSDDKERYLRLDVGNDAVRKKVLAVEGNSGLDRLFQEKALTIHQE
;
A
#
# COMPACT_ATOMS: atom_id res chain seq x y z
N MET A 1 -14.09 -8.43 4.69
CA MET A 1 -13.68 -7.03 4.98
C MET A 1 -14.44 -6.05 4.10
N LYS A 2 -14.99 -4.96 4.66
CA LYS A 2 -15.80 -3.96 3.94
C LYS A 2 -14.96 -3.06 3.02
N ILE A 3 -13.67 -2.96 3.33
CA ILE A 3 -12.66 -2.24 2.55
C ILE A 3 -11.65 -3.29 2.07
N GLY A 4 -11.30 -3.25 0.78
CA GLY A 4 -10.25 -4.10 0.23
C GLY A 4 -8.89 -3.78 0.86
N LEU A 5 -8.12 -4.81 1.19
CA LEU A 5 -6.75 -4.65 1.65
C LEU A 5 -5.85 -4.30 0.46
N LEU A 6 -4.84 -3.47 0.71
CA LEU A 6 -3.78 -3.20 -0.25
C LEU A 6 -2.78 -4.37 -0.29
N ASP A 7 -2.04 -4.51 -1.37
CA ASP A 7 -1.14 -5.67 -1.59
C ASP A 7 -0.14 -5.87 -0.44
N PHE A 8 0.47 -4.80 0.07
CA PHE A 8 1.38 -4.89 1.22
C PHE A 8 0.65 -5.32 2.51
N GLN A 9 -0.62 -4.93 2.67
CA GLN A 9 -1.45 -5.31 3.82
C GLN A 9 -1.85 -6.79 3.73
N GLU A 10 -2.16 -7.29 2.53
CA GLU A 10 -2.40 -8.71 2.30
C GLU A 10 -1.16 -9.55 2.60
N THR A 11 0.01 -9.11 2.15
CA THR A 11 1.31 -9.76 2.45
C THR A 11 1.58 -9.79 3.94
N ALA A 12 1.42 -8.65 4.63
CA ALA A 12 1.58 -8.58 6.08
C ALA A 12 0.60 -9.51 6.82
N LEU A 13 -0.66 -9.55 6.38
CA LEU A 13 -1.67 -10.45 6.94
C LEU A 13 -1.34 -11.94 6.71
N ALA A 14 -0.79 -12.29 5.54
CA ALA A 14 -0.35 -13.64 5.24
C ALA A 14 0.82 -14.06 6.15
N GLU A 15 1.81 -13.18 6.35
CA GLU A 15 2.91 -13.42 7.28
C GLU A 15 2.46 -13.53 8.73
N LEU A 16 1.56 -12.65 9.17
CA LEU A 16 0.96 -12.69 10.51
C LEU A 16 0.26 -14.04 10.74
N ARG A 17 -0.54 -14.51 9.78
CA ARG A 17 -1.18 -15.83 9.86
C ARG A 17 -0.16 -16.96 9.99
N ALA A 18 0.88 -16.96 9.15
CA ALA A 18 1.89 -18.02 9.16
C ALA A 18 2.63 -18.09 10.51
N LYS A 19 3.08 -16.94 11.03
CA LYS A 19 3.79 -16.86 12.32
C LYS A 19 2.87 -17.12 13.50
N LEU A 20 1.62 -16.67 13.43
CA LEU A 20 0.63 -16.92 14.48
C LEU A 20 0.26 -18.41 14.56
N LYS A 21 0.18 -19.11 13.43
CA LYS A 21 -0.05 -20.57 13.40
C LYS A 21 1.07 -21.30 14.15
N GLN A 22 2.33 -20.98 13.86
CA GLN A 22 3.49 -21.54 14.56
C GLN A 22 3.45 -21.23 16.07
N ALA A 23 3.12 -20.00 16.45
CA ALA A 23 3.03 -19.59 17.85
C ALA A 23 1.92 -20.34 18.60
N ARG A 24 0.73 -20.52 18.00
CA ARG A 24 -0.40 -21.19 18.65
C ARG A 24 -0.11 -22.66 19.01
N ASP A 25 0.67 -23.34 18.19
CA ASP A 25 0.94 -24.78 18.35
C ASP A 25 1.75 -25.09 19.64
N VAL A 26 2.50 -24.10 20.14
CA VAL A 26 3.38 -24.25 21.32
C VAL A 26 3.01 -23.34 22.50
N ALA A 27 2.07 -22.40 22.29
CA ALA A 27 1.75 -21.38 23.28
C ALA A 27 1.23 -21.97 24.61
N SER A 28 1.93 -21.62 25.68
CA SER A 28 1.55 -21.94 27.06
C SER A 28 2.03 -20.84 28.01
N VAL A 29 1.68 -20.95 29.29
CA VAL A 29 2.18 -20.01 30.31
C VAL A 29 3.69 -20.20 30.51
N GLU A 30 4.17 -21.43 30.33
CA GLU A 30 5.56 -21.85 30.48
C GLU A 30 6.39 -21.55 29.22
N ASP A 31 5.79 -21.64 28.04
CA ASP A 31 6.39 -21.30 26.74
C ASP A 31 5.59 -20.18 26.03
N PRO A 32 5.70 -18.93 26.52
CA PRO A 32 4.93 -17.84 25.98
C PRO A 32 5.51 -17.35 24.65
N GLN A 33 4.65 -16.91 23.74
CA GLN A 33 5.02 -16.46 22.39
C GLN A 33 4.62 -15.00 22.19
N ALA A 34 5.42 -14.28 21.41
CA ALA A 34 5.17 -12.89 21.05
C ALA A 34 5.30 -12.68 19.54
N LEU A 35 4.33 -12.00 18.93
CA LEU A 35 4.42 -11.49 17.57
C LEU A 35 4.68 -9.99 17.61
N SER A 36 5.76 -9.54 16.98
CA SER A 36 6.07 -8.12 16.77
C SER A 36 5.57 -7.71 15.40
N PHE A 37 4.45 -7.00 15.32
CA PHE A 37 3.94 -6.41 14.09
C PHE A 37 4.35 -4.94 14.01
N SER A 38 5.26 -4.64 13.08
CA SER A 38 5.73 -3.28 12.82
C SER A 38 5.29 -2.83 11.43
N ALA A 39 4.66 -1.66 11.37
CA ALA A 39 4.33 -0.99 10.12
C ALA A 39 4.30 0.52 10.30
N PRO A 40 4.73 1.32 9.31
CA PRO A 40 4.74 2.78 9.40
C PRO A 40 3.42 3.40 9.85
N THR A 41 3.48 4.61 10.38
CA THR A 41 2.28 5.41 10.62
C THR A 41 1.54 5.66 9.31
N GLY A 42 0.20 5.54 9.31
CA GLY A 42 -0.61 5.65 8.09
C GLY A 42 -0.78 4.36 7.29
N ALA A 43 0.03 3.31 7.54
CA ALA A 43 -0.05 2.03 6.80
C ALA A 43 -1.33 1.19 7.04
N GLY A 44 -2.22 1.65 7.93
CA GLY A 44 -3.45 0.93 8.24
C GLY A 44 -3.29 -0.25 9.20
N LYS A 45 -2.39 -0.17 10.20
CA LYS A 45 -2.16 -1.20 11.24
C LYS A 45 -3.46 -1.81 11.79
N THR A 46 -4.40 -0.98 12.22
CA THR A 46 -5.71 -1.43 12.73
C THR A 46 -6.53 -2.20 11.67
N ILE A 47 -6.41 -1.86 10.39
CA ILE A 47 -7.12 -2.54 9.30
C ILE A 47 -6.56 -3.95 9.13
N VAL A 48 -5.22 -4.09 9.11
CA VAL A 48 -4.54 -5.40 9.08
C VAL A 48 -4.92 -6.24 10.29
N MET A 49 -4.91 -5.66 11.49
CA MET A 49 -5.33 -6.36 12.71
C MET A 49 -6.80 -6.76 12.68
N THR A 50 -7.69 -5.93 12.13
CA THR A 50 -9.12 -6.27 11.97
C THR A 50 -9.29 -7.49 11.05
N ALA A 51 -8.58 -7.50 9.91
CA ALA A 51 -8.58 -8.64 9.01
C ALA A 51 -7.98 -9.89 9.66
N LEU A 52 -6.93 -9.74 10.47
CA LEU A 52 -6.39 -10.83 11.27
C LEU A 52 -7.48 -11.36 12.21
N PHE A 53 -8.19 -10.51 12.96
CA PHE A 53 -9.27 -10.94 13.87
C PHE A 53 -10.40 -11.68 13.16
N GLU A 54 -10.81 -11.24 11.96
CA GLU A 54 -11.75 -12.01 11.14
C GLU A 54 -11.19 -13.39 10.80
N ASN A 55 -9.91 -13.48 10.42
CA ASN A 55 -9.26 -14.74 10.11
C ASN A 55 -9.12 -15.64 11.34
N ILE A 56 -8.85 -15.09 12.53
CA ILE A 56 -8.80 -15.84 13.79
C ILE A 56 -10.18 -16.44 14.08
N LEU A 57 -11.23 -15.63 14.10
CA LEU A 57 -12.56 -16.07 14.54
C LEU A 57 -13.25 -16.96 13.51
N PHE A 58 -12.94 -16.80 12.23
CA PHE A 58 -13.72 -17.38 11.16
C PHE A 58 -12.93 -18.05 10.03
N GLY A 59 -11.60 -18.11 10.14
CA GLY A 59 -10.71 -18.81 9.23
C GLY A 59 -10.43 -18.07 7.92
N ALA A 60 -9.38 -18.48 7.22
CA ALA A 60 -8.98 -17.96 5.91
C ALA A 60 -8.27 -19.02 5.06
N GLY A 61 -8.11 -18.76 3.76
CA GLY A 61 -7.39 -19.64 2.81
C GLY A 61 -7.93 -19.47 1.38
N GLY A 62 -7.19 -19.92 0.37
CA GLY A 62 -7.57 -19.80 -1.04
C GLY A 62 -6.51 -20.31 -2.03
N PHE A 63 -6.69 -20.07 -3.33
CA PHE A 63 -5.72 -20.48 -4.35
C PHE A 63 -4.34 -19.87 -4.08
N GLY A 64 -3.34 -20.71 -3.84
CA GLY A 64 -1.97 -20.26 -3.54
C GLY A 64 -1.73 -19.72 -2.12
N GLU A 65 -2.73 -19.74 -1.23
CA GLU A 65 -2.56 -19.34 0.17
C GLU A 65 -2.70 -20.53 1.14
N PRO A 66 -1.81 -20.65 2.15
CA PRO A 66 -1.97 -21.64 3.21
C PRO A 66 -3.30 -21.51 3.94
N GLU A 67 -3.89 -22.65 4.30
CA GLU A 67 -5.12 -22.69 5.09
C GLU A 67 -4.86 -22.18 6.53
N PHE A 68 -5.79 -21.38 7.03
CA PHE A 68 -5.76 -20.82 8.37
C PHE A 68 -7.05 -21.16 9.10
N GLU A 69 -6.94 -22.03 10.11
CA GLU A 69 -8.08 -22.62 10.81
C GLU A 69 -8.80 -21.59 11.71
N PRO A 70 -10.16 -21.60 11.72
CA PRO A 70 -10.94 -20.76 12.63
C PRO A 70 -10.84 -21.22 14.08
N GLN A 71 -10.83 -20.27 15.01
CA GLN A 71 -11.05 -20.45 16.45
C GLN A 71 -12.25 -19.58 16.89
N PRO A 72 -13.51 -20.05 16.72
CA PRO A 72 -14.71 -19.26 16.99
C PRO A 72 -14.87 -18.83 18.46
N ASP A 73 -14.23 -19.56 19.37
CA ASP A 73 -14.20 -19.35 20.82
C ASP A 73 -12.95 -18.58 21.30
N ALA A 74 -12.10 -18.09 20.38
CA ALA A 74 -10.95 -17.28 20.73
C ALA A 74 -11.35 -16.01 21.51
N VAL A 75 -10.49 -15.60 22.44
CA VAL A 75 -10.61 -14.34 23.18
C VAL A 75 -9.51 -13.40 22.73
N ILE A 76 -9.86 -12.18 22.32
CA ILE A 76 -8.88 -11.15 21.93
C ILE A 76 -9.00 -10.00 22.92
N LEU A 77 -7.88 -9.55 23.49
CA LEU A 77 -7.80 -8.43 24.43
C LEU A 77 -6.92 -7.33 23.85
N TRP A 78 -7.50 -6.20 23.47
CA TRP A 78 -6.81 -5.00 23.00
C TRP A 78 -6.50 -4.07 24.16
N ILE A 79 -5.22 -3.80 24.39
CA ILE A 79 -4.71 -2.93 25.45
C ILE A 79 -4.14 -1.65 24.84
N SER A 80 -4.60 -0.51 25.34
CA SER A 80 -4.05 0.82 25.03
C SER A 80 -3.76 1.63 26.31
N ASP A 81 -3.13 2.79 26.16
CA ASP A 81 -2.82 3.70 27.27
C ASP A 81 -3.85 4.84 27.46
N MET A 82 -4.68 5.11 26.45
CA MET A 82 -5.67 6.21 26.43
C MET A 82 -7.09 5.71 26.12
N PRO A 83 -8.13 6.15 26.86
CA PRO A 83 -9.48 5.68 26.63
C PRO A 83 -10.00 6.03 25.22
N GLU A 84 -9.62 7.18 24.69
CA GLU A 84 -10.06 7.69 23.39
C GLU A 84 -9.52 6.83 22.24
N LEU A 85 -8.32 6.25 22.38
CA LEU A 85 -7.74 5.35 21.39
C LEU A 85 -8.51 4.03 21.30
N ASN A 86 -9.02 3.50 22.43
CA ASN A 86 -9.86 2.30 22.41
C ASN A 86 -11.16 2.54 21.66
N GLU A 87 -11.81 3.66 21.91
CA GLU A 87 -13.06 4.03 21.22
C GLU A 87 -12.81 4.22 19.71
N GLN A 88 -11.70 4.86 19.33
CA GLN A 88 -11.30 5.02 17.94
C GLN A 88 -11.05 3.66 17.25
N THR A 89 -10.28 2.77 17.89
CA THR A 89 -9.99 1.42 17.38
C THR A 89 -11.26 0.59 17.24
N LEU A 90 -12.15 0.62 18.25
CA LEU A 90 -13.44 -0.08 18.21
C LEU A 90 -14.29 0.39 17.03
N ARG A 91 -14.46 1.71 16.86
CA ARG A 91 -15.20 2.28 15.71
C ARG A 91 -14.58 1.88 14.38
N LYS A 92 -13.25 1.87 14.30
CA LYS A 92 -12.54 1.46 13.10
C LYS A 92 -12.78 -0.01 12.76
N ILE A 93 -12.73 -0.91 13.74
CA ILE A 93 -13.05 -2.34 13.54
C ILE A 93 -14.49 -2.51 13.03
N LEU A 94 -15.48 -1.81 13.61
CA LEU A 94 -16.87 -1.88 13.16
C LEU A 94 -17.06 -1.39 11.72
N HIS A 95 -16.34 -0.33 11.35
CA HIS A 95 -16.45 0.27 10.04
C HIS A 95 -15.76 -0.56 8.95
N THR A 96 -14.69 -1.29 9.29
CA THR A 96 -13.91 -2.06 8.31
C THR A 96 -14.27 -3.55 8.26
N SER A 97 -14.75 -4.13 9.36
CA SER A 97 -15.13 -5.54 9.41
C SER A 97 -16.49 -5.80 8.77
N GLU A 98 -16.60 -6.92 8.03
CA GLU A 98 -17.87 -7.48 7.55
C GLU A 98 -18.47 -8.50 8.52
N ARG A 99 -17.61 -9.21 9.25
CA ARG A 99 -17.98 -10.43 9.97
C ARG A 99 -18.05 -10.26 11.49
N ILE A 100 -17.48 -9.19 12.04
CA ILE A 100 -17.45 -8.91 13.47
C ILE A 100 -18.58 -7.92 13.81
N PRO A 101 -19.71 -8.38 14.39
CA PRO A 101 -20.79 -7.50 14.80
C PRO A 101 -20.44 -6.73 16.08
N PHE A 102 -21.15 -5.62 16.32
CA PHE A 102 -21.01 -4.79 17.53
C PHE A 102 -21.09 -5.59 18.83
N GLY A 103 -21.99 -6.57 18.92
CA GLY A 103 -22.15 -7.40 20.11
C GLY A 103 -20.92 -8.22 20.51
N ARG A 104 -19.91 -8.37 19.63
CA ARG A 104 -18.65 -9.06 19.95
C ARG A 104 -17.55 -8.09 20.41
N LEU A 105 -17.76 -6.78 20.39
CA LEU A 105 -16.80 -5.77 20.84
C LEU A 105 -17.19 -5.26 22.23
N VAL A 106 -16.32 -5.46 23.22
CA VAL A 106 -16.65 -5.20 24.64
C VAL A 106 -15.60 -4.33 25.29
N THR A 107 -15.97 -3.13 25.72
CA THR A 107 -15.08 -2.29 26.55
C THR A 107 -15.14 -2.75 28.00
N VAL A 108 -14.00 -3.11 28.59
CA VAL A 108 -13.91 -3.52 30.00
C VAL A 108 -14.18 -2.32 30.90
N GLN A 109 -15.28 -2.39 31.65
CA GLN A 109 -15.71 -1.36 32.60
C GLN A 109 -15.31 -1.70 34.03
N SER A 110 -15.39 -0.71 34.94
CA SER A 110 -15.00 -0.86 36.35
C SER A 110 -15.80 -1.92 37.13
N TRP A 111 -17.02 -2.21 36.69
CA TRP A 111 -17.93 -3.19 37.28
C TRP A 111 -17.73 -4.63 36.75
N PHE A 112 -16.77 -4.87 35.86
CA PHE A 112 -16.53 -6.21 35.32
C PHE A 112 -16.10 -7.19 36.44
N ASP A 113 -16.80 -8.33 36.54
CA ASP A 113 -16.53 -9.39 37.52
C ASP A 113 -16.96 -10.75 36.94
N ARG A 114 -15.99 -11.54 36.46
CA ARG A 114 -16.19 -12.91 35.95
C ARG A 114 -14.92 -13.74 36.16
N GLU A 115 -15.08 -15.05 36.32
CA GLU A 115 -13.93 -15.97 36.44
C GLU A 115 -13.05 -15.97 35.19
N ARG A 116 -13.67 -15.88 33.99
CA ARG A 116 -13.00 -15.91 32.67
C ARG A 116 -13.67 -14.94 31.69
N LEU A 117 -12.91 -14.50 30.70
CA LEU A 117 -13.45 -13.76 29.56
C LEU A 117 -14.24 -14.74 28.65
N PRO A 118 -15.47 -14.41 28.23
CA PRO A 118 -16.23 -15.27 27.33
C PRO A 118 -15.59 -15.33 25.94
N GLY A 119 -15.50 -16.53 25.38
CA GLY A 119 -14.98 -16.79 24.04
C GLY A 119 -15.76 -16.08 22.93
N GLY A 120 -15.09 -15.84 21.80
CA GLY A 120 -15.68 -15.24 20.60
C GLY A 120 -15.83 -13.71 20.65
N HIS A 121 -15.20 -13.04 21.61
CA HIS A 121 -15.29 -11.59 21.83
C HIS A 121 -13.92 -10.90 21.75
N ILE A 122 -13.96 -9.61 21.41
CA ILE A 122 -12.82 -8.70 21.41
C ILE A 122 -13.03 -7.68 22.53
N PHE A 123 -12.15 -7.71 23.53
CA PHE A 123 -12.19 -6.84 24.70
C PHE A 123 -11.26 -5.65 24.52
N PHE A 124 -11.70 -4.46 24.94
CA PHE A 124 -10.87 -3.25 24.93
C PHE A 124 -10.62 -2.77 26.35
N MET A 125 -9.36 -2.52 26.69
CA MET A 125 -8.96 -2.04 28.00
C MET A 125 -7.89 -0.95 27.93
N ASN A 126 -7.87 -0.10 28.96
CA ASN A 126 -6.83 0.91 29.13
C ASN A 126 -6.00 0.60 30.38
N THR A 127 -4.67 0.69 30.29
CA THR A 127 -3.72 0.57 31.41
C THR A 127 -4.02 1.49 32.62
N GLN A 128 -4.61 2.67 32.45
CA GLN A 128 -5.04 3.57 33.53
C GLN A 128 -6.10 2.93 34.46
N LYS A 129 -6.88 1.97 33.93
CA LYS A 129 -7.86 1.20 34.71
C LYS A 129 -7.20 0.09 35.57
N LEU A 130 -5.90 -0.14 35.39
CA LEU A 130 -5.09 -1.17 36.07
C LEU A 130 -4.16 -0.61 37.15
N GLY A 131 -4.33 0.66 37.54
CA GLY A 131 -3.59 1.22 38.67
C GLY A 131 -3.92 0.48 39.97
N SER A 132 -2.95 0.31 40.87
CA SER A 132 -3.13 -0.35 42.18
C SER A 132 -4.17 0.33 43.09
N ASP A 133 -4.56 1.55 42.77
CA ASP A 133 -5.63 2.31 43.41
C ASP A 133 -7.03 2.02 42.84
N LYS A 134 -7.15 1.27 41.73
CA LYS A 134 -8.41 1.04 41.02
C LYS A 134 -9.15 -0.19 41.54
N LEU A 135 -10.48 -0.13 41.45
CA LEU A 135 -11.37 -1.23 41.87
C LEU A 135 -11.13 -2.51 41.08
N LEU A 136 -10.83 -2.43 39.78
CA LEU A 136 -10.64 -3.59 38.90
C LEU A 136 -9.51 -4.54 39.32
N THR A 137 -8.54 -4.05 40.09
CA THR A 137 -7.38 -4.84 40.52
C THR A 137 -7.53 -5.40 41.94
N LYS A 138 -8.70 -5.26 42.58
CA LYS A 138 -8.93 -5.68 43.97
C LYS A 138 -10.19 -6.52 44.12
N LYS A 139 -10.14 -7.49 45.04
CA LYS A 139 -11.33 -8.15 45.61
C LYS A 139 -11.95 -7.25 46.68
N GLY A 140 -13.28 -7.18 46.73
CA GLY A 140 -14.03 -6.32 47.66
C GLY A 140 -15.26 -5.70 47.01
N ASP A 141 -16.19 -5.20 47.84
CA ASP A 141 -17.45 -4.56 47.40
C ASP A 141 -18.35 -5.47 46.52
N GLY A 142 -18.46 -6.75 46.92
CA GLY A 142 -19.23 -7.77 46.19
C GLY A 142 -18.50 -8.47 45.03
N ARG A 143 -17.32 -7.97 44.61
CA ARG A 143 -16.52 -8.55 43.51
C ARG A 143 -15.84 -9.87 43.89
N GLN A 144 -16.05 -10.91 43.09
CA GLN A 144 -15.50 -12.26 43.30
C GLN A 144 -14.10 -12.43 42.68
N TYR A 145 -13.87 -11.89 41.48
CA TYR A 145 -12.63 -12.04 40.72
C TYR A 145 -12.03 -10.68 40.41
N SER A 146 -10.75 -10.49 40.73
CA SER A 146 -10.00 -9.36 40.18
C SER A 146 -9.78 -9.55 38.68
N LEU A 147 -9.60 -8.47 37.93
CA LEU A 147 -9.33 -8.58 36.50
C LEU A 147 -8.04 -9.37 36.22
N TRP A 148 -7.03 -9.27 37.07
CA TRP A 148 -5.80 -10.06 36.94
C TRP A 148 -6.05 -11.56 37.02
N GLU A 149 -6.89 -12.00 37.96
CA GLU A 149 -7.29 -13.41 38.07
C GLU A 149 -8.14 -13.85 36.89
N THR A 150 -9.08 -13.02 36.43
CA THR A 150 -9.85 -13.31 35.21
C THR A 150 -8.92 -13.59 34.02
N LEU A 151 -7.89 -12.75 33.86
CA LEU A 151 -6.92 -12.87 32.76
C LEU A 151 -6.07 -14.14 32.91
N THR A 152 -5.57 -14.44 34.11
CA THR A 152 -4.82 -15.67 34.39
C THR A 152 -5.65 -16.93 34.16
N ASN A 153 -6.89 -16.95 34.64
CA ASN A 153 -7.79 -18.09 34.47
C ASN A 153 -8.13 -18.31 32.99
N THR A 154 -8.31 -17.22 32.24
CA THR A 154 -8.52 -17.29 30.78
C THR A 154 -7.26 -17.83 30.09
N ALA A 155 -6.08 -17.28 30.39
CA ALA A 155 -4.81 -17.69 29.80
C ALA A 155 -4.46 -19.17 30.05
N ARG A 156 -4.73 -19.69 31.24
CA ARG A 156 -4.51 -21.11 31.57
C ARG A 156 -5.51 -22.04 30.91
N ALA A 157 -6.75 -21.59 30.71
CA ALA A 157 -7.80 -22.42 30.13
C ALA A 157 -7.66 -22.56 28.61
N ILE A 158 -7.21 -21.50 27.94
CA ILE A 158 -7.21 -21.40 26.47
C ILE A 158 -5.93 -20.72 25.94
N PRO A 159 -4.72 -21.22 26.28
CA PRO A 159 -3.46 -20.55 25.98
C PRO A 159 -3.18 -20.39 24.47
N ASP A 160 -3.72 -21.30 23.65
CA ASP A 160 -3.61 -21.35 22.18
C ASP A 160 -4.57 -20.39 21.45
N ARG A 161 -5.50 -19.77 22.17
CA ARG A 161 -6.57 -18.92 21.60
C ARG A 161 -6.94 -17.70 22.44
N PHE A 162 -6.11 -17.33 23.41
CA PHE A 162 -6.21 -16.06 24.14
C PHE A 162 -5.13 -15.08 23.67
N TYR A 163 -5.52 -14.10 22.87
CA TYR A 163 -4.62 -13.14 22.23
C TYR A 163 -4.60 -11.82 22.97
N VAL A 164 -3.44 -11.40 23.47
CA VAL A 164 -3.25 -10.06 24.06
C VAL A 164 -2.59 -9.15 23.04
N ILE A 165 -3.31 -8.13 22.58
CA ILE A 165 -2.84 -7.14 21.62
C ILE A 165 -2.40 -5.90 22.37
N ILE A 166 -1.15 -5.50 22.21
CA ILE A 166 -0.57 -4.30 22.81
C ILE A 166 -0.39 -3.27 21.70
N ASP A 167 -1.28 -2.29 21.64
CA ASP A 167 -1.25 -1.20 20.67
C ASP A 167 -0.45 0.00 21.18
N GLU A 168 0.21 0.71 20.26
CA GLU A 168 1.12 1.82 20.58
C GLU A 168 2.08 1.43 21.71
N ALA A 169 2.82 0.33 21.52
CA ALA A 169 3.86 -0.21 22.41
C ALA A 169 5.05 0.75 22.66
N HIS A 170 4.82 2.03 22.41
CA HIS A 170 5.70 3.16 22.42
C HIS A 170 4.88 4.43 22.65
N ARG A 171 5.16 5.23 23.69
CA ARG A 171 5.01 6.69 23.53
C ARG A 171 5.74 7.50 24.59
N GLY A 172 6.84 8.09 24.14
CA GLY A 172 7.55 9.23 24.73
C GLY A 172 6.96 10.55 24.24
N MET A 173 5.79 10.90 24.76
CA MET A 173 5.37 12.29 24.82
C MET A 173 5.69 12.81 26.22
N ARG A 174 5.85 14.13 26.40
CA ARG A 174 5.97 14.78 27.72
C ARG A 174 4.72 14.56 28.59
N ARG A 175 4.47 13.32 29.02
CA ARG A 175 3.95 13.04 30.35
C ARG A 175 5.12 13.18 31.31
N SER A 176 4.86 13.44 32.59
CA SER A 176 5.94 13.35 33.57
C SER A 176 6.59 11.96 33.42
N GLY A 177 7.93 11.86 33.46
CA GLY A 177 8.62 10.57 33.29
C GLY A 177 8.17 9.48 34.28
N LYS A 178 7.35 9.84 35.28
CA LYS A 178 6.69 8.96 36.24
C LYS A 178 5.47 8.22 35.66
N GLU A 179 4.66 8.85 34.81
CA GLU A 179 3.45 8.23 34.22
C GLU A 179 3.79 7.25 33.11
N GLU A 180 4.77 7.60 32.26
CA GLU A 180 5.28 6.74 31.20
C GLU A 180 5.96 5.49 31.77
N LYS A 181 6.78 5.66 32.82
CA LYS A 181 7.32 4.53 33.60
C LYS A 181 6.21 3.66 34.17
N LYS A 182 5.15 4.24 34.76
CA LYS A 182 4.03 3.47 35.35
C LYS A 182 3.28 2.64 34.30
N ALA A 183 2.93 3.22 33.15
CA ALA A 183 2.26 2.50 32.07
C ALA A 183 3.13 1.37 31.49
N ARG A 184 4.42 1.64 31.28
CA ARG A 184 5.40 0.63 30.88
C ARG A 184 5.52 -0.51 31.89
N THR A 185 5.56 -0.21 33.18
CA THR A 185 5.54 -1.21 34.25
C THR A 185 4.28 -2.08 34.20
N ILE A 186 3.11 -1.50 33.92
CA ILE A 186 1.86 -2.27 33.79
C ILE A 186 1.90 -3.21 32.58
N LEU A 187 2.33 -2.73 31.40
CA LEU A 187 2.45 -3.59 30.21
C LEU A 187 3.47 -4.71 30.41
N GLN A 188 4.61 -4.42 31.07
CA GLN A 188 5.60 -5.43 31.42
C GLN A 188 5.06 -6.52 32.34
N ARG A 189 4.04 -6.26 33.17
CA ARG A 189 3.40 -7.30 33.99
C ARG A 189 2.70 -8.37 33.14
N PHE A 190 2.10 -8.01 32.01
CA PHE A 190 1.51 -9.00 31.10
C PHE A 190 2.58 -9.93 30.48
N LEU A 191 3.79 -9.43 30.28
CA LEU A 191 4.89 -10.19 29.70
C LEU A 191 5.65 -11.01 30.76
N LEU A 192 6.01 -10.41 31.88
CA LEU A 192 6.80 -11.07 32.93
C LEU A 192 5.95 -11.91 33.90
N GLY A 193 4.65 -11.62 33.97
CA GLY A 193 3.76 -12.05 35.04
C GLY A 193 3.91 -11.16 36.29
N SER A 194 3.02 -11.36 37.26
CA SER A 194 3.09 -10.72 38.58
C SER A 194 2.48 -11.67 39.61
N THR A 195 3.31 -12.26 40.46
CA THR A 195 2.86 -13.16 41.53
C THR A 195 2.02 -12.43 42.57
N GLU A 196 2.37 -11.18 42.88
CA GLU A 196 1.62 -10.31 43.82
C GLU A 196 0.20 -10.01 43.32
N ASP A 197 0.03 -9.81 42.01
CA ASP A 197 -1.27 -9.53 41.39
C ASP A 197 -2.02 -10.80 40.97
N GLY A 198 -1.45 -12.00 41.15
CA GLY A 198 -2.02 -13.26 40.66
C GLY A 198 -2.03 -13.38 39.12
N LEU A 199 -1.17 -12.62 38.42
CA LEU A 199 -1.08 -12.55 36.97
C LEU A 199 -0.03 -13.54 36.43
N CYS A 200 -0.43 -14.46 35.55
CA CYS A 200 0.53 -15.28 34.81
C CYS A 200 1.15 -14.53 33.63
N ARG A 201 2.22 -15.09 33.06
CA ARG A 201 2.73 -14.63 31.76
C ARG A 201 1.67 -14.88 30.70
N MET A 202 1.46 -13.90 29.83
CA MET A 202 0.49 -14.06 28.75
C MET A 202 1.08 -14.99 27.67
N PRO A 203 0.36 -16.06 27.30
CA PRO A 203 0.86 -17.11 26.42
C PRO A 203 0.99 -16.66 24.96
N LEU A 204 0.10 -15.78 24.49
CA LEU A 204 0.13 -15.21 23.14
C LEU A 204 -0.02 -13.70 23.20
N VAL A 205 1.04 -12.98 22.83
CA VAL A 205 1.05 -11.51 22.77
C VAL A 205 1.32 -11.05 21.35
N VAL A 206 0.60 -10.04 20.88
CA VAL A 206 0.88 -9.34 19.61
C VAL A 206 1.15 -7.87 19.90
N GLY A 207 2.39 -7.44 19.71
CA GLY A 207 2.76 -6.03 19.77
C GLY A 207 2.50 -5.36 18.43
N VAL A 208 1.77 -4.25 18.44
CA VAL A 208 1.48 -3.44 17.26
C VAL A 208 2.19 -2.11 17.42
N SER A 209 3.11 -1.80 16.50
CA SER A 209 3.98 -0.62 16.62
C SER A 209 4.29 0.02 15.27
N ALA A 210 4.63 1.30 15.29
CA ALA A 210 5.27 1.94 14.13
C ALA A 210 6.66 1.36 13.87
N THR A 211 7.39 1.03 14.95
CA THR A 211 8.82 0.68 14.88
C THR A 211 9.09 -0.66 15.58
N PRO A 212 10.02 -1.50 15.06
CA PRO A 212 10.31 -2.82 15.64
C PRO A 212 10.99 -2.74 17.00
N GLN A 213 11.96 -1.83 17.15
CA GLN A 213 12.84 -1.72 18.31
C GLN A 213 12.10 -1.56 19.64
N ARG A 214 10.93 -0.91 19.62
CA ARG A 214 10.23 -0.52 20.84
C ARG A 214 9.48 -1.67 21.50
N PHE A 215 8.82 -2.50 20.70
CA PHE A 215 8.24 -3.73 21.23
C PHE A 215 9.33 -4.72 21.64
N GLU A 216 10.46 -4.76 20.92
CA GLU A 216 11.64 -5.52 21.33
C GLU A 216 12.18 -5.08 22.68
N ASN A 217 12.22 -3.76 22.96
CA ASN A 217 12.60 -3.22 24.27
C ASN A 217 11.62 -3.57 25.40
N LEU A 218 10.34 -3.80 25.08
CA LEU A 218 9.36 -4.30 26.06
C LEU A 218 9.56 -5.78 26.33
N LEU A 219 9.98 -6.54 25.32
CA LEU A 219 10.29 -7.96 25.41
C LEU A 219 11.68 -8.25 26.00
N PHE A 220 12.53 -7.23 26.17
CA PHE A 220 13.84 -7.39 26.77
C PHE A 220 13.75 -7.99 28.18
N GLY A 221 14.42 -9.12 28.41
CA GLY A 221 14.40 -9.84 29.68
C GLY A 221 13.15 -10.72 29.90
N THR A 222 12.30 -10.87 28.90
CA THR A 222 11.18 -11.84 28.90
C THR A 222 11.62 -13.20 28.36
N THR A 223 10.82 -14.25 28.60
CA THR A 223 11.05 -15.59 28.06
C THR A 223 10.25 -15.86 26.78
N HIS A 224 9.68 -14.82 26.16
CA HIS A 224 8.83 -14.97 25.00
C HIS A 224 9.64 -15.32 23.76
N THR A 225 9.20 -16.33 23.01
CA THR A 225 9.71 -16.58 21.66
C THR A 225 9.11 -15.57 20.69
N VAL A 226 9.95 -14.81 19.98
CA VAL A 226 9.53 -13.62 19.21
C VAL A 226 9.50 -13.88 17.71
N TYR A 227 8.35 -13.66 17.09
CA TYR A 227 8.16 -13.67 15.64
C TYR A 227 7.97 -12.25 15.12
N LYS A 228 8.79 -11.79 14.17
CA LYS A 228 8.72 -10.41 13.66
C LYS A 228 7.99 -10.36 12.32
N VAL A 229 7.01 -9.49 12.15
CA VAL A 229 6.41 -9.12 10.86
C VAL A 229 6.63 -7.63 10.65
N HIS A 230 7.33 -7.28 9.58
CA HIS A 230 7.69 -5.91 9.28
C HIS A 230 7.16 -5.51 7.91
N VAL A 231 6.38 -4.42 7.86
CA VAL A 231 5.93 -3.82 6.61
C VAL A 231 7.00 -2.82 6.16
N PRO A 232 7.66 -3.05 5.01
CA PRO A 232 8.65 -2.12 4.51
C PRO A 232 7.99 -0.77 4.21
N PRO A 233 8.62 0.34 4.62
CA PRO A 233 8.13 1.68 4.34
C PRO A 233 7.75 1.89 2.86
N ASP A 234 8.62 1.53 1.92
CA ASP A 234 8.41 1.81 0.49
C ASP A 234 7.12 1.20 -0.07
N ALA A 235 6.73 0.00 0.39
CA ALA A 235 5.49 -0.64 -0.04
C ALA A 235 4.24 0.15 0.39
N VAL A 236 4.32 0.90 1.50
CA VAL A 236 3.23 1.79 1.94
C VAL A 236 3.17 3.05 1.07
N ARG A 237 4.31 3.61 0.68
CA ARG A 237 4.38 4.77 -0.23
C ARG A 237 3.86 4.40 -1.62
N GLU A 238 4.34 3.30 -2.17
CA GLU A 238 3.91 2.78 -3.49
C GLU A 238 2.41 2.47 -3.55
N SER A 239 1.79 2.15 -2.41
CA SER A 239 0.35 1.96 -2.33
C SER A 239 -0.48 3.25 -2.51
N GLY A 240 0.16 4.43 -2.40
CA GLY A 240 -0.49 5.73 -2.50
C GLY A 240 -1.23 6.19 -1.24
N LEU A 241 -1.11 5.47 -0.12
CA LEU A 241 -1.63 5.93 1.18
C LEU A 241 -0.86 7.14 1.73
N LEU A 242 0.37 7.29 1.28
CA LEU A 242 1.29 8.34 1.69
C LEU A 242 1.63 9.22 0.50
N LYS A 243 1.94 10.48 0.81
CA LYS A 243 2.46 11.48 -0.11
C LYS A 243 3.85 11.04 -0.56
N ASP A 244 4.18 11.33 -1.82
CA ASP A 244 5.41 10.86 -2.44
C ASP A 244 6.62 11.70 -2.02
N ARG A 245 6.43 13.00 -1.78
CA ARG A 245 7.50 13.96 -1.48
C ARG A 245 7.15 14.91 -0.34
N ILE A 246 8.19 15.34 0.37
CA ILE A 246 8.11 16.47 1.32
C ILE A 246 9.10 17.53 0.83
N SER A 247 8.57 18.62 0.29
CA SER A 247 9.38 19.74 -0.20
C SER A 247 9.61 20.74 0.93
N ILE A 248 10.89 20.91 1.31
CA ILE A 248 11.29 21.85 2.35
C ILE A 248 11.71 23.18 1.72
N HIS A 249 11.11 24.27 2.20
CA HIS A 249 11.34 25.65 1.79
C HIS A 249 12.02 26.42 2.91
N TYR A 250 13.21 26.97 2.64
CA TYR A 250 14.00 27.71 3.62
C TYR A 250 14.82 28.84 2.96
N PRO A 251 15.15 29.93 3.69
CA PRO A 251 15.92 31.04 3.15
C PRO A 251 17.43 30.71 3.10
N GLU A 252 18.17 31.28 2.12
CA GLU A 252 19.64 31.11 2.04
C GLU A 252 20.39 31.74 3.22
N THR A 253 19.86 32.84 3.74
CA THR A 253 20.34 33.50 4.94
C THR A 253 19.16 33.57 5.90
N PRO A 254 19.26 33.01 7.12
CA PRO A 254 18.21 33.14 8.13
C PRO A 254 17.92 34.62 8.37
N SER A 255 16.83 35.14 7.81
CA SER A 255 16.58 36.58 7.73
C SER A 255 15.22 36.96 8.32
N ARG A 256 15.04 38.27 8.54
CA ARG A 256 13.82 38.95 9.04
C ARG A 256 12.58 38.78 8.13
N ILE A 257 12.64 37.93 7.10
CA ILE A 257 11.65 37.77 6.02
C ILE A 257 10.66 36.62 6.32
N GLN A 258 10.34 36.39 7.60
CA GLN A 258 9.45 35.30 8.01
C GLN A 258 8.06 35.44 7.38
N MET A 259 7.58 36.68 7.24
CA MET A 259 6.27 36.97 6.65
C MET A 259 6.25 36.81 5.14
N ALA A 260 7.34 37.08 4.40
CA ALA A 260 7.31 36.80 2.97
C ALA A 260 7.32 35.28 2.70
N LEU A 261 7.98 34.49 3.56
CA LEU A 261 7.89 33.03 3.49
C LEU A 261 6.48 32.53 3.86
N LEU A 262 5.82 33.15 4.85
CA LEU A 262 4.39 32.89 5.13
C LEU A 262 3.51 33.22 3.91
N GLY A 263 3.77 34.34 3.23
CA GLY A 263 3.07 34.71 2.00
C GLY A 263 3.26 33.69 0.88
N GLU A 264 4.46 33.12 0.75
CA GLU A 264 4.72 32.03 -0.19
C GLU A 264 3.99 30.74 0.21
N ALA A 265 3.99 30.38 1.50
CA ALA A 265 3.21 29.27 2.01
C ALA A 265 1.71 29.43 1.73
N ALA A 266 1.17 30.64 1.85
CA ALA A 266 -0.22 30.96 1.55
C ALA A 266 -0.54 30.84 0.05
N ARG A 267 0.34 31.32 -0.83
CA ARG A 267 0.21 31.13 -2.29
C ARG A 267 0.26 29.66 -2.67
N ARG A 268 1.17 28.89 -2.07
CA ARG A 268 1.27 27.44 -2.29
C ARG A 268 0.02 26.73 -1.80
N TRP A 269 -0.49 27.06 -0.61
CA TRP A 269 -1.76 26.53 -0.09
C TRP A 269 -2.92 26.80 -1.05
N ARG A 270 -3.02 28.02 -1.58
CA ARG A 270 -4.04 28.39 -2.56
C ARG A 270 -3.91 27.60 -3.87
N SER A 271 -2.70 27.38 -4.35
CA SER A 271 -2.43 26.55 -5.53
C SER A 271 -2.88 25.11 -5.31
N VAL A 272 -2.54 24.51 -4.17
CA VAL A 272 -2.96 23.15 -3.80
C VAL A 272 -4.48 23.05 -3.64
N GLU A 273 -5.13 24.06 -3.03
CA GLU A 273 -6.60 24.12 -2.93
C GLU A 273 -7.25 24.13 -4.32
N ASN A 274 -6.71 24.91 -5.26
CA ASN A 274 -7.20 24.97 -6.64
C ASN A 274 -6.98 23.64 -7.38
N GLY A 275 -5.80 23.01 -7.21
CA GLY A 275 -5.48 21.70 -7.80
C GLY A 275 -6.44 20.61 -7.31
N TRP A 276 -6.67 20.52 -5.99
CA TRP A 276 -7.67 19.62 -5.42
C TRP A 276 -9.08 19.92 -5.94
N GLY A 277 -9.45 21.20 -6.04
CA GLY A 277 -10.74 21.60 -6.61
C GLY A 277 -10.92 21.16 -8.06
N ALA A 278 -9.88 21.32 -8.89
CA ALA A 278 -9.89 20.88 -10.29
C ALA A 278 -9.96 19.36 -10.41
N TYR A 279 -9.13 18.64 -9.64
CA TYR A 279 -9.11 17.18 -9.60
C TYR A 279 -10.45 16.60 -9.14
N CYS A 280 -10.98 17.06 -8.00
CA CYS A 280 -12.24 16.53 -7.47
C CYS A 280 -13.41 16.80 -8.42
N LYS A 281 -13.42 17.96 -9.09
CA LYS A 281 -14.43 18.27 -10.10
C LYS A 281 -14.32 17.35 -11.31
N ALA A 282 -13.10 17.11 -11.80
CA ALA A 282 -12.88 16.24 -12.96
C ALA A 282 -13.21 14.78 -12.67
N GLU A 283 -12.94 14.32 -11.46
CA GLU A 283 -13.20 12.93 -11.01
C GLU A 283 -14.58 12.74 -10.37
N GLY A 284 -15.35 13.82 -10.16
CA GLY A 284 -16.63 13.77 -9.45
C GLY A 284 -16.52 13.28 -8.00
N GLU A 285 -15.41 13.61 -7.35
CA GLU A 285 -15.12 13.30 -5.94
C GLU A 285 -15.65 14.40 -5.01
N ALA A 286 -15.79 14.05 -3.72
CA ALA A 286 -16.09 15.05 -2.70
C ALA A 286 -14.95 16.10 -2.65
N PRO A 287 -15.27 17.41 -2.52
CA PRO A 287 -14.25 18.45 -2.51
C PRO A 287 -13.27 18.27 -1.35
N VAL A 288 -11.99 18.11 -1.67
CA VAL A 288 -10.92 18.15 -0.68
C VAL A 288 -10.59 19.60 -0.33
N ARG A 289 -10.79 19.97 0.94
CA ARG A 289 -10.48 21.31 1.49
C ARG A 289 -9.11 21.28 2.17
N ALA A 290 -8.07 21.65 1.41
CA ALA A 290 -6.70 21.71 1.90
C ALA A 290 -6.53 22.67 3.07
N ILE A 291 -5.73 22.30 4.07
CA ILE A 291 -5.42 23.12 5.23
C ILE A 291 -3.97 23.61 5.18
N LEU A 292 -3.78 24.89 5.49
CA LEU A 292 -2.50 25.49 5.89
C LEU A 292 -2.37 25.43 7.42
N VAL A 293 -1.37 24.73 7.91
CA VAL A 293 -1.10 24.61 9.35
C VAL A 293 0.06 25.53 9.72
N ILE A 294 -0.14 26.41 10.69
CA ILE A 294 0.84 27.40 11.12
C ILE A 294 1.22 27.15 12.57
N GLN A 295 2.48 26.74 12.76
CA GLN A 295 3.07 26.62 14.09
C GLN A 295 3.58 27.97 14.55
N VAL A 296 2.97 28.51 15.60
CA VAL A 296 3.37 29.77 16.22
C VAL A 296 4.35 29.52 17.37
N GLU A 297 5.15 30.53 17.69
CA GLU A 297 6.09 30.49 18.80
C GLU A 297 5.36 30.46 20.15
N ASP A 298 5.96 29.81 21.15
CA ASP A 298 5.43 29.86 22.51
C ASP A 298 5.49 31.29 23.05
N GLY A 299 4.41 31.70 23.70
CA GLY A 299 4.32 32.97 24.39
C GLY A 299 5.06 32.97 25.73
N THR A 300 4.83 34.01 26.52
CA THR A 300 5.26 34.10 27.91
C THR A 300 4.04 34.04 28.82
N GLY A 301 4.21 33.97 30.16
CA GLY A 301 3.06 34.00 31.07
C GLY A 301 2.10 35.21 30.89
N LYS A 302 2.53 36.26 30.19
CA LYS A 302 1.73 37.47 29.87
C LYS A 302 1.32 37.59 28.40
N THR A 303 1.97 36.88 27.48
CA THR A 303 1.71 36.98 26.03
C THR A 303 1.32 35.62 25.50
N LEU A 304 0.23 35.53 24.73
CA LEU A 304 -0.26 34.23 24.25
C LEU A 304 0.77 33.53 23.35
N THR A 305 1.37 34.25 22.41
CA THR A 305 2.42 33.78 21.49
C THR A 305 3.40 34.93 21.23
N LYS A 306 4.64 34.62 20.85
CA LYS A 306 5.59 35.63 20.36
C LYS A 306 5.35 35.98 18.88
N THR A 307 4.67 35.10 18.15
CA THR A 307 4.29 35.34 16.76
C THR A 307 3.15 36.36 16.71
N ASP A 308 3.30 37.41 15.92
CA ASP A 308 2.24 38.40 15.73
C ASP A 308 1.11 37.83 14.86
N LEU A 309 0.03 37.39 15.52
CA LEU A 309 -1.11 36.77 14.87
C LEU A 309 -1.84 37.74 13.91
N ALA A 310 -1.91 39.04 14.22
CA ALA A 310 -2.58 40.00 13.35
C ALA A 310 -1.81 40.19 12.05
N THR A 311 -0.49 40.34 12.15
CA THR A 311 0.40 40.41 10.98
C THR A 311 0.36 39.11 10.17
N CYS A 312 0.31 37.94 10.82
CA CYS A 312 0.15 36.66 10.12
C CYS A 312 -1.14 36.62 9.29
N LEU A 313 -2.30 36.95 9.88
CA LEU A 313 -3.57 36.90 9.17
C LEU A 313 -3.62 37.92 8.01
N ASN A 314 -3.09 39.12 8.20
CA ASN A 314 -2.99 40.12 7.11
C ASN A 314 -2.13 39.60 5.95
N THR A 315 -0.98 39.02 6.27
CA THR A 315 -0.06 38.44 5.27
C THR A 315 -0.73 37.32 4.48
N LEU A 316 -1.52 36.48 5.15
CA LEU A 316 -2.30 35.43 4.48
C LEU A 316 -3.29 36.01 3.49
N GLU A 317 -4.09 37.00 3.90
CA GLU A 317 -5.13 37.65 3.08
C GLU A 317 -4.54 38.37 1.86
N GLU A 318 -3.43 39.10 2.05
CA GLU A 318 -2.68 39.75 0.98
C GLU A 318 -2.16 38.72 -0.04
N ALA A 319 -1.58 37.62 0.43
CA ALA A 319 -0.99 36.60 -0.42
C ALA A 319 -2.03 35.80 -1.23
N ILE A 320 -3.21 35.52 -0.66
CA ILE A 320 -4.29 34.83 -1.36
C ILE A 320 -5.20 35.78 -2.17
N GLY A 321 -5.03 37.09 -2.01
CA GLY A 321 -5.80 38.12 -2.72
C GLY A 321 -7.27 38.21 -2.31
N ARG A 322 -7.63 37.75 -1.09
CA ARG A 322 -8.99 37.82 -0.53
C ARG A 322 -8.97 37.80 0.99
N SER A 323 -10.03 38.31 1.61
CA SER A 323 -10.25 38.12 3.04
C SER A 323 -10.51 36.64 3.39
N LEU A 324 -10.08 36.26 4.59
CA LEU A 324 -10.39 34.97 5.19
C LEU A 324 -11.89 34.96 5.54
N LYS A 325 -12.56 33.87 5.21
CA LYS A 325 -14.00 33.70 5.49
C LYS A 325 -14.20 33.52 6.99
N GLU A 326 -15.42 33.79 7.44
CA GLU A 326 -15.84 33.38 8.77
C GLU A 326 -15.56 31.87 8.93
N ASP A 327 -15.07 31.48 10.10
CA ASP A 327 -14.82 30.09 10.46
C ASP A 327 -13.65 29.39 9.73
N GLU A 328 -13.01 30.05 8.76
CA GLU A 328 -11.88 29.52 7.98
C GLU A 328 -10.60 29.35 8.80
N VAL A 329 -10.44 30.14 9.86
CA VAL A 329 -9.29 30.09 10.77
C VAL A 329 -9.70 29.50 12.12
N ALA A 330 -8.98 28.46 12.54
CA ALA A 330 -9.12 27.85 13.86
C ALA A 330 -7.80 27.85 14.63
N HIS A 331 -7.86 27.76 15.95
CA HIS A 331 -6.69 27.54 16.80
C HIS A 331 -6.90 26.38 17.78
N THR A 332 -5.80 25.74 18.18
CA THR A 332 -5.81 24.60 19.11
C THR A 332 -5.08 24.92 20.42
N PHE A 333 -5.14 26.18 20.87
CA PHE A 333 -4.44 26.60 22.08
C PHE A 333 -5.22 26.12 23.31
N ASN A 334 -4.66 25.16 24.06
CA ASN A 334 -5.32 24.59 25.24
C ASN A 334 -5.72 25.64 26.26
N GLY A 335 -6.95 25.52 26.80
CA GLY A 335 -7.48 26.40 27.85
C GLY A 335 -7.84 27.81 27.37
N GLN A 336 -7.89 28.05 26.06
CA GLN A 336 -8.34 29.30 25.47
C GLN A 336 -9.67 29.06 24.74
N GLY A 337 -10.64 29.95 24.94
CA GLY A 337 -11.83 30.02 24.08
C GLY A 337 -11.50 30.69 22.76
N ASP A 338 -12.54 31.09 22.02
CA ASP A 338 -12.36 31.84 20.77
C ASP A 338 -11.53 33.12 20.99
N LEU A 339 -10.66 33.41 20.03
CA LEU A 339 -9.80 34.60 20.04
C LEU A 339 -10.36 35.66 19.08
N LEU A 340 -10.18 36.92 19.46
CA LEU A 340 -10.42 38.07 18.59
C LEU A 340 -9.06 38.67 18.22
N ILE A 341 -8.69 38.62 16.94
CA ILE A 341 -7.42 39.11 16.42
C ILE A 341 -7.71 40.21 15.39
N GLY A 342 -7.57 41.46 15.83
CA GLY A 342 -8.10 42.60 15.09
C GLY A 342 -9.63 42.53 15.05
N ASP A 343 -10.19 42.46 13.85
CA ASP A 343 -11.61 42.29 13.54
C ASP A 343 -12.01 40.83 13.26
N ARG A 344 -11.05 39.90 13.28
CA ARG A 344 -11.27 38.49 12.93
C ARG A 344 -11.49 37.63 14.16
N ARG A 345 -12.55 36.83 14.14
CA ARG A 345 -12.80 35.78 15.14
C ARG A 345 -12.07 34.50 14.72
N VAL A 346 -11.18 34.01 15.57
CA VAL A 346 -10.45 32.74 15.38
C VAL A 346 -10.96 31.75 16.40
N ARG A 347 -11.64 30.70 15.92
CA ARG A 347 -12.37 29.77 16.79
C ARG A 347 -11.45 28.74 17.45
N TYR A 348 -11.75 28.37 18.69
CA TYR A 348 -11.11 27.21 19.31
C TYR A 348 -11.68 25.92 18.74
N ARG A 349 -10.80 24.98 18.37
CA ARG A 349 -11.20 23.62 17.95
C ARG A 349 -10.27 22.57 18.56
N GLU A 350 -10.86 21.46 18.98
CA GLU A 350 -10.11 20.27 19.38
C GLU A 350 -9.41 19.64 18.18
N THR A 351 -8.19 19.13 18.40
CA THR A 351 -7.34 18.59 17.32
C THR A 351 -7.98 17.43 16.57
N SER A 352 -8.76 16.60 17.26
CA SER A 352 -9.50 15.45 16.70
C SER A 352 -10.66 15.86 15.78
N ARG A 353 -11.15 17.10 15.89
CA ARG A 353 -12.30 17.61 15.13
C ARG A 353 -11.92 18.36 13.85
N ILE A 354 -10.66 18.74 13.71
CA ILE A 354 -10.18 19.54 12.57
C ILE A 354 -10.45 18.85 11.23
N GLN A 355 -10.27 17.53 11.17
CA GLN A 355 -10.48 16.78 9.93
C GLN A 355 -11.94 16.82 9.46
N GLU A 356 -12.90 16.81 10.39
CA GLU A 356 -14.34 16.76 10.10
C GLU A 356 -14.94 18.16 9.75
N ASP A 357 -14.33 19.24 10.25
CA ASP A 357 -14.84 20.61 10.06
C ASP A 357 -14.34 21.23 8.74
N GLU A 358 -15.04 20.95 7.64
CA GLU A 358 -14.69 21.40 6.28
C GLU A 358 -14.57 22.93 6.10
N ALA A 359 -15.11 23.74 7.03
CA ALA A 359 -14.97 25.19 6.98
C ALA A 359 -13.54 25.64 7.24
N ILE A 360 -12.77 24.87 8.01
CA ILE A 360 -11.40 25.20 8.40
C ILE A 360 -10.47 25.05 7.19
N GLY A 361 -9.77 26.14 6.85
CA GLY A 361 -8.69 26.20 5.87
C GLY A 361 -7.33 26.57 6.48
N VAL A 362 -7.31 27.21 7.66
CA VAL A 362 -6.08 27.59 8.37
C VAL A 362 -6.15 27.16 9.83
N VAL A 363 -5.09 26.51 10.34
CA VAL A 363 -5.00 26.08 11.74
C VAL A 363 -3.76 26.67 12.41
N LEU A 364 -3.97 27.41 13.50
CA LEU A 364 -2.93 27.96 14.35
C LEU A 364 -2.67 27.06 15.56
N PHE A 365 -1.42 26.68 15.81
CA PHE A 365 -1.07 25.84 16.95
C PHE A 365 0.29 26.16 17.55
N LYS A 366 0.51 25.76 18.81
CA LYS A 366 1.81 25.88 19.51
C LYS A 366 2.54 24.54 19.52
N MET A 367 2.06 23.61 20.37
CA MET A 367 2.63 22.28 20.59
C MET A 367 1.60 21.14 20.49
N ALA A 368 0.30 21.46 20.60
CA ALA A 368 -0.79 20.51 20.89
C ALA A 368 -1.13 19.53 19.76
N LEU A 369 -0.50 19.67 18.59
CA LEU A 369 -0.77 18.82 17.43
C LEU A 369 -0.07 17.43 17.51
N SER A 370 0.62 17.12 18.60
CA SER A 370 1.30 15.82 18.81
C SER A 370 0.39 14.68 19.36
N THR A 371 -0.72 15.00 20.04
CA THR A 371 -1.72 14.03 20.53
C THR A 371 -3.02 14.09 19.73
N GLY A 372 -3.44 12.96 19.15
CA GLY A 372 -4.80 12.78 18.62
C GLY A 372 -5.12 13.51 17.31
N TRP A 373 -4.15 14.19 16.69
CA TRP A 373 -4.32 14.81 15.38
C TRP A 373 -4.05 13.81 14.26
N ASP A 374 -4.98 13.70 13.32
CA ASP A 374 -4.88 12.93 12.08
C ASP A 374 -5.67 13.66 11.01
N CYS A 375 -4.97 14.44 10.17
CA CYS A 375 -5.61 15.34 9.21
C CYS A 375 -4.94 15.20 7.85
N PRO A 376 -5.33 14.21 7.04
CA PRO A 376 -4.78 13.99 5.70
C PRO A 376 -4.92 15.19 4.77
N ARG A 377 -5.88 16.10 5.02
CA ARG A 377 -6.05 17.34 4.23
C ARG A 377 -5.11 18.48 4.63
N ALA A 378 -4.17 18.27 5.56
CA ALA A 378 -3.12 19.24 5.86
C ALA A 378 -2.00 19.13 4.82
N GLU A 379 -1.96 20.08 3.89
CA GLU A 379 -1.11 20.01 2.69
C GLU A 379 0.11 20.94 2.75
N VAL A 380 0.00 22.02 3.53
CA VAL A 380 1.07 23.01 3.70
C VAL A 380 1.28 23.30 5.18
N MET A 381 2.54 23.35 5.60
CA MET A 381 2.93 23.71 6.95
C MET A 381 3.91 24.89 6.95
N MET A 382 3.68 25.84 7.84
CA MET A 382 4.62 26.91 8.17
C MET A 382 5.01 26.79 9.64
N SER A 383 6.31 26.78 9.98
CA SER A 383 6.75 26.76 11.38
C SER A 383 7.61 27.98 11.75
N PHE A 384 7.07 28.86 12.58
CA PHE A 384 7.81 29.98 13.16
C PHE A 384 8.71 29.56 14.34
N ARG A 385 8.67 28.29 14.76
CA ARG A 385 9.56 27.83 15.84
C ARG A 385 10.96 27.59 15.30
N ARG A 386 11.94 27.97 16.10
CA ARG A 386 13.32 27.47 15.98
C ARG A 386 13.34 26.12 16.68
N ALA A 387 13.29 24.98 15.99
CA ALA A 387 13.42 23.72 16.71
C ALA A 387 14.84 23.61 17.27
N GLN A 388 14.93 23.37 18.59
CA GLN A 388 16.13 22.78 19.19
C GLN A 388 16.10 21.25 19.08
N ASP A 389 14.99 20.67 18.58
CA ASP A 389 14.72 19.24 18.55
C ASP A 389 14.03 18.87 17.23
N HIS A 390 14.84 18.58 16.22
CA HIS A 390 14.44 18.14 14.86
C HIS A 390 13.42 16.98 14.87
N THR A 391 13.48 16.13 15.89
CA THR A 391 12.59 14.99 16.13
C THR A 391 11.11 15.40 16.16
N TYR A 392 10.81 16.60 16.67
CA TYR A 392 9.42 17.06 16.78
C TYR A 392 8.79 17.37 15.42
N VAL A 393 9.56 17.99 14.51
CA VAL A 393 9.08 18.34 13.16
C VAL A 393 8.78 17.06 12.38
N ALA A 394 9.63 16.05 12.52
CA ALA A 394 9.46 14.73 11.95
C ALA A 394 8.14 14.04 12.36
N GLN A 395 7.84 14.01 13.65
CA GLN A 395 6.59 13.41 14.16
C GLN A 395 5.32 14.12 13.64
N LEU A 396 5.40 15.43 13.49
CA LEU A 396 4.29 16.24 13.03
C LEU A 396 4.05 16.05 11.53
N LEU A 397 5.13 16.02 10.74
CA LEU A 397 5.06 15.69 9.31
C LEU A 397 4.50 14.28 9.07
N GLY A 398 4.84 13.29 9.90
CA GLY A 398 4.33 11.93 9.73
C GLY A 398 2.80 11.79 9.82
N ARG A 399 2.10 12.81 10.32
CA ARG A 399 0.63 12.89 10.34
C ARG A 399 0.05 13.67 9.15
N MET A 400 0.84 14.53 8.51
CA MET A 400 0.48 15.30 7.31
C MET A 400 0.73 14.54 6.02
N VAL A 401 1.69 13.60 6.00
CA VAL A 401 2.11 12.83 4.81
C VAL A 401 1.06 11.83 4.32
N ARG A 402 -0.18 11.86 4.83
CA ARG A 402 -1.26 10.98 4.36
C ARG A 402 -2.01 11.63 3.20
N THR A 403 -2.53 10.82 2.28
CA THR A 403 -3.33 11.34 1.16
C THR A 403 -4.79 11.57 1.56
N PRO A 404 -5.41 12.73 1.24
CA PRO A 404 -6.82 13.01 1.57
C PRO A 404 -7.82 11.96 1.08
N LEU A 405 -7.58 11.40 -0.10
CA LEU A 405 -8.42 10.37 -0.71
C LEU A 405 -7.93 8.94 -0.44
N ALA A 406 -6.94 8.76 0.44
CA ALA A 406 -6.32 7.48 0.76
C ALA A 406 -5.83 6.68 -0.48
N ARG A 407 -5.37 7.42 -1.50
CA ARG A 407 -4.81 6.90 -2.76
C ARG A 407 -3.91 7.96 -3.40
N ARG A 408 -2.96 7.52 -4.22
CA ARG A 408 -2.14 8.41 -5.06
C ARG A 408 -3.00 9.02 -6.17
N VAL A 409 -2.79 10.31 -6.44
CA VAL A 409 -3.35 11.03 -7.58
C VAL A 409 -2.40 10.89 -8.77
N GLU A 410 -2.80 10.19 -9.83
CA GLU A 410 -1.92 10.03 -11.01
C GLU A 410 -1.95 11.24 -11.92
N ARG A 411 -3.13 11.84 -12.13
CA ARG A 411 -3.26 12.97 -13.06
C ARG A 411 -2.38 14.16 -12.71
N ASP A 412 -2.22 14.44 -11.41
CA ASP A 412 -1.54 15.61 -10.88
C ASP A 412 -0.58 15.20 -9.75
N ALA A 413 0.69 15.04 -10.10
CA ALA A 413 1.77 14.71 -9.18
C ALA A 413 1.98 15.77 -8.08
N ALA A 414 1.64 17.05 -8.32
CA ALA A 414 1.77 18.09 -7.30
C ALA A 414 0.82 17.87 -6.11
N LEU A 415 -0.30 17.18 -6.32
CA LEU A 415 -1.22 16.79 -5.25
C LEU A 415 -0.69 15.61 -4.41
N ASN A 416 0.43 15.01 -4.77
CA ASN A 416 1.10 13.99 -3.97
C ASN A 416 2.26 14.56 -3.14
N ASP A 417 2.47 15.87 -3.12
CA ASP A 417 3.50 16.54 -2.34
C ASP A 417 2.94 17.15 -1.05
N VAL A 418 3.78 17.26 -0.01
CA VAL A 418 3.55 18.10 1.17
C VAL A 418 4.61 19.19 1.21
N HIS A 419 4.21 20.42 1.54
CA HIS A 419 5.13 21.56 1.58
C HIS A 419 5.38 22.03 3.02
N LEU A 420 6.65 22.07 3.41
CA LEU A 420 7.09 22.53 4.72
C LEU A 420 7.94 23.80 4.60
N PHE A 421 7.51 24.88 5.26
CA PHE A 421 8.19 26.17 5.26
C PHE A 421 8.87 26.42 6.62
N LEU A 422 10.20 26.60 6.59
CA LEU A 422 11.08 26.70 7.74
C LEU A 422 11.89 28.02 7.71
N PRO A 423 11.32 29.16 8.12
CA PRO A 423 11.95 30.48 8.05
C PRO A 423 13.22 30.64 8.91
N HIS A 424 13.41 29.77 9.90
CA HIS A 424 14.51 29.86 10.86
C HIS A 424 15.62 28.83 10.66
N TYR A 425 15.56 28.09 9.56
CA TYR A 425 16.50 27.02 9.28
C TYR A 425 17.39 27.43 8.12
N ASP A 426 18.66 27.06 8.23
CA ASP A 426 19.65 27.15 7.17
C ASP A 426 19.82 25.78 6.49
N ARG A 427 20.71 25.71 5.51
CA ARG A 427 20.96 24.49 4.74
C ARG A 427 21.45 23.33 5.61
N GLU A 428 22.27 23.60 6.63
CA GLU A 428 22.84 22.59 7.50
C GLU A 428 21.77 22.00 8.42
N THR A 429 20.98 22.86 9.07
CA THR A 429 19.85 22.43 9.90
C THR A 429 18.76 21.73 9.09
N VAL A 430 18.47 22.14 7.85
CA VAL A 430 17.58 21.39 6.96
C VAL A 430 18.16 20.03 6.59
N GLY A 431 19.47 19.93 6.34
CA GLY A 431 20.15 18.65 6.10
C GLY A 431 19.93 17.66 7.25
N ALA A 432 20.10 18.10 8.50
CA ALA A 432 19.82 17.28 9.68
C ALA A 432 18.33 16.88 9.78
N VAL A 433 17.41 17.78 9.48
CA VAL A 433 15.96 17.48 9.44
C VAL A 433 15.65 16.45 8.35
N ILE A 434 16.27 16.55 7.17
CA ILE A 434 16.11 15.56 6.09
C ILE A 434 16.64 14.21 6.53
N GLU A 435 17.82 14.16 7.13
CA GLU A 435 18.42 12.93 7.65
C GLU A 435 17.52 12.28 8.71
N ASP A 436 16.98 13.06 9.65
CA ASP A 436 16.04 12.56 10.66
C ASP A 436 14.68 12.19 10.08
N LEU A 437 14.23 12.80 8.97
CA LEU A 437 13.00 12.39 8.30
C LEU A 437 13.19 11.10 7.50
N GLN A 438 14.38 10.91 6.91
CA GLN A 438 14.73 9.71 6.15
C GLN A 438 15.05 8.53 7.06
N ASN A 439 15.70 8.79 8.19
CA ASN A 439 16.09 7.78 9.19
C ASN A 439 15.09 7.67 10.36
N GLY A 440 14.13 8.59 10.44
CA GLY A 440 13.18 8.67 11.53
C GLY A 440 12.15 7.56 11.49
N GLU A 441 12.22 6.67 12.47
CA GLU A 441 11.34 5.49 12.55
C GLU A 441 9.82 5.80 12.57
N GLU A 442 9.43 7.04 12.90
CA GLU A 442 8.02 7.48 12.97
C GLU A 442 7.53 8.23 11.72
N VAL A 443 8.43 8.56 10.79
CA VAL A 443 8.14 9.35 9.59
C VAL A 443 7.88 8.40 8.44
N PRO A 444 6.76 8.54 7.70
CA PRO A 444 6.54 7.74 6.53
C PRO A 444 7.61 8.06 5.48
N PRO A 445 8.07 7.06 4.72
CA PRO A 445 9.08 7.26 3.69
C PRO A 445 8.48 8.18 2.64
N ALA A 446 9.05 9.35 2.51
CA ALA A 446 8.75 10.27 1.44
C ALA A 446 10.09 10.76 0.90
N GLU A 447 10.15 11.08 -0.38
CA GLU A 447 11.33 11.71 -0.95
C GLU A 447 11.40 13.14 -0.39
N VAL A 448 12.17 13.33 0.67
CA VAL A 448 12.38 14.64 1.29
C VAL A 448 13.52 15.35 0.59
N GLY A 449 13.30 16.59 0.18
CA GLY A 449 14.33 17.37 -0.49
C GLY A 449 14.09 18.87 -0.46
N ASP A 450 15.14 19.59 -0.85
CA ASP A 450 15.06 21.03 -1.09
C ASP A 450 14.10 21.30 -2.26
N SER A 451 13.13 22.18 -2.03
CA SER A 451 12.20 22.70 -3.04
C SER A 451 12.88 23.20 -4.33
N ARG A 452 14.15 23.62 -4.27
CA ARG A 452 14.92 24.09 -5.45
C ARG A 452 15.42 22.94 -6.33
N GLU A 453 15.57 21.76 -5.74
CA GLU A 453 15.94 20.55 -6.46
C GLU A 453 14.70 19.76 -6.87
N GLN A 454 13.67 19.76 -6.02
CA GLN A 454 12.43 19.04 -6.18
C GLN A 454 11.35 19.91 -6.85
N VAL A 455 11.33 19.91 -8.17
CA VAL A 455 10.38 20.70 -8.98
C VAL A 455 9.22 19.85 -9.50
N VAL A 456 8.18 20.53 -9.99
CA VAL A 456 7.07 19.92 -10.75
C VAL A 456 7.18 20.43 -12.18
N LEU A 457 7.11 19.51 -13.14
CA LEU A 457 7.08 19.85 -14.56
C LEU A 457 5.67 19.63 -15.11
N HIS A 458 5.17 20.58 -15.89
CA HIS A 458 3.88 20.56 -16.53
C HIS A 458 4.00 20.20 -18.00
N ARG A 459 2.98 19.55 -18.56
CA ARG A 459 2.93 19.32 -20.01
C ARG A 459 3.13 20.63 -20.76
N ARG A 460 4.02 20.62 -21.76
CA ARG A 460 4.25 21.77 -22.62
C ARG A 460 2.96 22.12 -23.37
N LYS A 461 2.60 23.40 -23.38
CA LYS A 461 1.45 23.89 -24.14
C LYS A 461 1.69 23.69 -25.64
N GLY A 462 0.65 23.32 -26.39
CA GLY A 462 0.74 23.07 -27.84
C GLY A 462 1.23 21.67 -28.21
N THR A 463 1.41 20.77 -27.25
CA THR A 463 1.72 19.34 -27.51
C THR A 463 0.60 18.41 -27.05
N GLU A 464 -0.63 18.89 -26.95
CA GLU A 464 -1.79 18.12 -26.49
C GLU A 464 -2.04 16.89 -27.36
N GLU A 465 -1.89 17.03 -28.69
CA GLU A 465 -1.98 15.94 -29.67
C GLU A 465 -0.91 14.86 -29.44
N VAL A 466 0.31 15.25 -29.02
CA VAL A 466 1.41 14.32 -28.71
C VAL A 466 1.06 13.47 -27.50
N PHE A 467 0.56 14.09 -26.43
CA PHE A 467 0.15 13.35 -25.24
C PHE A 467 -1.05 12.44 -25.47
N ALA A 468 -2.00 12.86 -26.32
CA ALA A 468 -3.12 12.01 -26.74
C ALA A 468 -2.63 10.78 -27.51
N ALA A 469 -1.72 10.97 -28.47
CA ALA A 469 -1.14 9.87 -29.24
C ALA A 469 -0.25 8.94 -28.39
N MET A 470 0.49 9.47 -27.42
CA MET A 470 1.25 8.66 -26.44
C MET A 470 0.34 7.76 -25.60
N GLY A 471 -0.88 8.22 -25.27
CA GLY A 471 -1.87 7.42 -24.55
C GLY A 471 -2.37 6.19 -25.31
N GLU A 472 -2.19 6.14 -26.63
CA GLU A 472 -2.48 4.97 -27.47
C GLU A 472 -1.30 3.99 -27.58
N LEU A 473 -0.12 4.37 -27.08
CA LEU A 473 1.04 3.49 -26.93
C LEU A 473 0.86 2.59 -25.71
N VAL A 474 1.77 1.63 -25.56
CA VAL A 474 1.70 0.61 -24.51
C VAL A 474 2.95 0.59 -23.64
N THR A 475 2.77 0.20 -22.39
CA THR A 475 3.82 -0.01 -21.38
C THR A 475 3.46 -1.24 -20.52
N TYR A 476 4.36 -1.66 -19.63
CA TYR A 476 4.14 -2.77 -18.71
C TYR A 476 4.35 -2.33 -17.26
N ARG A 477 3.93 -3.15 -16.29
CA ARG A 477 4.24 -2.96 -14.87
C ARG A 477 4.54 -4.31 -14.22
N VAL A 478 5.81 -4.68 -14.16
CA VAL A 478 6.32 -5.93 -13.61
C VAL A 478 6.16 -5.90 -12.09
N ASP A 479 5.53 -6.95 -11.55
CA ASP A 479 5.28 -7.13 -10.11
C ASP A 479 4.50 -5.97 -9.43
N ALA A 480 3.78 -5.16 -10.20
CA ALA A 480 2.97 -4.05 -9.68
C ALA A 480 1.66 -4.48 -9.00
N ALA A 481 1.28 -5.75 -9.14
CA ALA A 481 0.13 -6.32 -8.45
C ALA A 481 0.41 -7.76 -8.01
N ARG A 482 -0.11 -8.13 -6.85
CA ARG A 482 -0.05 -9.51 -6.36
C ARG A 482 -0.74 -10.45 -7.36
N LYS A 483 -0.05 -11.51 -7.76
CA LYS A 483 -0.54 -12.52 -8.70
C LYS A 483 -1.81 -13.20 -8.17
N ARG A 484 -2.85 -13.29 -9.00
CA ARG A 484 -4.14 -13.93 -8.71
C ARG A 484 -4.52 -14.91 -9.82
N SER A 485 -5.31 -15.93 -9.48
CA SER A 485 -5.82 -16.89 -10.47
C SER A 485 -6.64 -16.18 -11.55
N ALA A 486 -6.63 -16.73 -12.76
CA ALA A 486 -7.40 -16.20 -13.87
C ALA A 486 -8.91 -16.24 -13.57
N LEU A 487 -9.37 -17.27 -12.85
CA LEU A 487 -10.74 -17.35 -12.34
C LEU A 487 -11.11 -16.17 -11.44
N HIS A 488 -10.26 -15.87 -10.45
CA HIS A 488 -10.48 -14.75 -9.53
C HIS A 488 -10.50 -13.41 -10.28
N ARG A 489 -9.56 -13.22 -11.21
CA ARG A 489 -9.51 -12.01 -12.05
C ARG A 489 -10.74 -11.86 -12.93
N LEU A 490 -11.19 -12.93 -13.57
CA LEU A 490 -12.38 -12.92 -14.44
C LEU A 490 -13.66 -12.64 -13.65
N MET A 491 -13.83 -13.23 -12.47
CA MET A 491 -14.93 -12.93 -11.55
C MET A 491 -14.87 -11.46 -11.09
N GLY A 492 -13.67 -10.96 -10.76
CA GLY A 492 -13.44 -9.56 -10.42
C GLY A 492 -13.81 -8.59 -11.55
N LEU A 493 -13.43 -8.92 -12.79
CA LEU A 493 -13.78 -8.15 -13.99
C LEU A 493 -15.30 -8.12 -14.19
N GLY A 494 -15.97 -9.28 -14.13
CA GLY A 494 -17.43 -9.36 -14.27
C GLY A 494 -18.17 -8.54 -13.20
N ARG A 495 -17.71 -8.59 -11.94
CA ARG A 495 -18.25 -7.77 -10.85
C ARG A 495 -18.04 -6.29 -11.10
N GLY A 496 -16.82 -5.88 -11.45
CA GLY A 496 -16.49 -4.50 -11.76
C GLY A 496 -17.43 -3.94 -12.81
N LEU A 497 -17.52 -4.63 -13.96
CA LEU A 497 -18.35 -4.19 -15.10
C LEU A 497 -19.82 -4.04 -14.72
N THR A 498 -20.31 -4.93 -13.84
CA THR A 498 -21.70 -4.88 -13.34
C THR A 498 -21.90 -3.70 -12.38
N TRP A 499 -21.02 -3.53 -11.39
CA TRP A 499 -21.11 -2.46 -10.39
C TRP A 499 -20.97 -1.06 -11.00
N ASP A 500 -20.03 -0.91 -11.93
CA ASP A 500 -19.78 0.35 -12.64
C ASP A 500 -20.82 0.61 -13.74
N ARG A 501 -21.80 -0.29 -13.91
CA ARG A 501 -22.87 -0.21 -14.92
C ARG A 501 -22.36 -0.12 -16.36
N VAL A 502 -21.18 -0.66 -16.62
CA VAL A 502 -20.65 -0.85 -17.99
C VAL A 502 -21.43 -1.96 -18.69
N ASP A 503 -21.71 -3.05 -17.98
CA ASP A 503 -22.55 -4.16 -18.44
C ASP A 503 -23.22 -4.82 -17.23
N GLY A 504 -24.53 -4.59 -17.08
CA GLY A 504 -25.33 -5.08 -15.96
C GLY A 504 -25.48 -6.60 -15.89
N ALA A 505 -25.22 -7.33 -16.99
CA ALA A 505 -25.27 -8.79 -17.04
C ALA A 505 -23.87 -9.42 -16.89
N ALA A 506 -22.79 -8.62 -16.86
CA ALA A 506 -21.43 -9.13 -16.98
C ALA A 506 -21.07 -10.20 -15.95
N LEU A 507 -21.43 -9.98 -14.68
CA LEU A 507 -21.16 -10.93 -13.61
C LEU A 507 -21.94 -12.24 -13.81
N ALA A 508 -23.22 -12.15 -14.19
CA ALA A 508 -24.06 -13.31 -14.42
C ALA A 508 -23.52 -14.15 -15.58
N ASP A 509 -23.21 -13.50 -16.70
CA ASP A 509 -22.62 -14.14 -17.88
C ASP A 509 -21.29 -14.83 -17.58
N VAL A 510 -20.37 -14.12 -16.90
CA VAL A 510 -19.07 -14.66 -16.49
C VAL A 510 -19.29 -15.90 -15.63
N LYS A 511 -20.16 -15.79 -14.63
CA LYS A 511 -20.42 -16.88 -13.70
C LYS A 511 -21.00 -18.10 -14.41
N GLN A 512 -21.94 -17.89 -15.32
CA GLN A 512 -22.54 -18.94 -16.14
C GLN A 512 -21.48 -19.64 -16.99
N LYS A 513 -20.68 -18.90 -17.75
CA LYS A 513 -19.61 -19.45 -18.59
C LYS A 513 -18.60 -20.29 -17.80
N ILE A 514 -18.20 -19.82 -16.62
CA ILE A 514 -17.28 -20.57 -15.75
C ILE A 514 -17.95 -21.85 -15.25
N VAL A 515 -19.21 -21.79 -14.80
CA VAL A 515 -19.95 -22.97 -14.30
C VAL A 515 -20.16 -24.02 -15.41
N GLU A 516 -20.50 -23.59 -16.62
CA GLU A 516 -20.59 -24.48 -17.79
C GLU A 516 -19.26 -25.15 -18.09
N LYS A 517 -18.16 -24.39 -18.02
CA LYS A 517 -16.81 -24.94 -18.20
C LYS A 517 -16.44 -25.93 -17.11
N MET A 518 -16.79 -25.64 -15.85
CA MET A 518 -16.61 -26.57 -14.73
C MET A 518 -17.40 -27.87 -14.97
N ALA A 519 -18.64 -27.77 -15.46
CA ALA A 519 -19.48 -28.93 -15.71
C ALA A 519 -18.92 -29.80 -16.84
N HIS A 520 -18.37 -29.17 -17.88
CA HIS A 520 -17.65 -29.87 -18.94
C HIS A 520 -16.42 -30.62 -18.40
N GLU A 521 -15.59 -30.00 -17.56
CA GLU A 521 -14.42 -30.67 -16.99
C GLU A 521 -14.81 -31.78 -15.99
N ALA A 522 -15.87 -31.59 -15.20
CA ALA A 522 -16.44 -32.65 -14.37
C ALA A 522 -16.95 -33.84 -15.21
N GLY A 523 -17.59 -33.56 -16.36
CA GLY A 523 -17.95 -34.57 -17.36
C GLY A 523 -16.74 -35.37 -17.83
N ARG A 524 -15.65 -34.71 -18.22
CA ARG A 524 -14.40 -35.40 -18.63
C ARG A 524 -13.83 -36.30 -17.55
N LEU A 525 -13.88 -35.90 -16.28
CA LEU A 525 -13.43 -36.71 -15.16
C LEU A 525 -14.35 -37.91 -14.92
N ARG A 526 -15.66 -37.75 -15.15
CA ARG A 526 -16.66 -38.83 -15.09
C ARG A 526 -16.42 -39.85 -16.19
N ASP A 527 -16.23 -39.41 -17.43
CA ASP A 527 -16.01 -40.28 -18.59
C ASP A 527 -14.73 -41.11 -18.46
N ARG A 528 -13.73 -40.59 -17.73
CA ARG A 528 -12.48 -41.31 -17.39
C ARG A 528 -12.61 -42.21 -16.15
N GLY A 529 -13.78 -42.27 -15.51
CA GLY A 529 -14.00 -43.00 -14.25
C GLY A 529 -13.33 -42.39 -13.02
N MET A 530 -12.55 -41.31 -13.17
CA MET A 530 -11.75 -40.71 -12.10
C MET A 530 -12.60 -39.97 -11.06
N LEU A 531 -13.78 -39.49 -11.46
CA LEU A 531 -14.65 -38.74 -10.56
C LEU A 531 -15.15 -39.61 -9.39
N ALA A 532 -15.58 -40.84 -9.66
CA ALA A 532 -16.03 -41.78 -8.65
C ALA A 532 -14.89 -42.23 -7.73
N VAL A 533 -13.72 -42.54 -8.30
CA VAL A 533 -12.52 -42.94 -7.55
C VAL A 533 -12.12 -41.88 -6.53
N ARG A 534 -11.95 -40.63 -7.00
CA ARG A 534 -11.52 -39.52 -6.13
C ARG A 534 -12.62 -39.06 -5.17
N ALA A 535 -13.89 -39.21 -5.54
CA ALA A 535 -14.99 -38.98 -4.63
C ALA A 535 -15.00 -40.01 -3.48
N GLY A 536 -14.67 -41.27 -3.76
CA GLY A 536 -14.54 -42.33 -2.74
C GLY A 536 -13.40 -42.10 -1.75
N GLU A 537 -12.28 -41.51 -2.19
CA GLU A 537 -11.18 -41.08 -1.32
C GLU A 537 -11.59 -39.96 -0.36
N LEU A 538 -12.58 -39.12 -0.73
CA LEU A 538 -13.09 -38.05 0.14
C LEU A 538 -14.03 -38.58 1.24
N THR A 539 -14.62 -39.77 1.05
CA THR A 539 -15.65 -40.31 1.91
C THR A 539 -15.16 -41.35 2.91
N GLY A 540 -13.86 -41.66 2.97
CA GLY A 540 -13.37 -42.63 3.94
C GLY A 540 -11.96 -42.36 4.45
N ALA A 541 -11.77 -42.45 5.76
CA ALA A 541 -10.45 -42.44 6.40
C ALA A 541 -10.14 -43.82 6.99
N ASP A 542 -8.93 -44.30 6.73
CA ASP A 542 -8.43 -45.55 7.30
C ASP A 542 -7.94 -45.28 8.73
N VAL A 543 -8.67 -45.80 9.72
CA VAL A 543 -8.32 -45.67 11.13
C VAL A 543 -7.55 -46.91 11.55
N LYS A 544 -6.29 -46.69 11.93
CA LYS A 544 -5.42 -47.74 12.47
C LYS A 544 -5.52 -47.78 13.99
N THR A 545 -5.82 -48.94 14.53
CA THR A 545 -5.87 -49.15 15.99
C THR A 545 -4.56 -49.77 16.45
N LEU A 546 -3.80 -49.03 17.27
CA LEU A 546 -2.63 -49.54 17.99
C LEU A 546 -3.07 -50.03 19.37
N ALA A 547 -2.85 -51.31 19.65
CA ALA A 547 -3.00 -51.87 20.97
C ALA A 547 -1.62 -51.99 21.62
N LEU A 548 -1.45 -51.39 22.80
CA LEU A 548 -0.27 -51.62 23.63
C LEU A 548 -0.42 -52.93 24.38
N ASP A 549 0.54 -53.83 24.18
CA ASP A 549 0.70 -55.01 25.00
C ASP A 549 1.22 -54.59 26.38
N ARG A 550 0.45 -54.92 27.43
CA ARG A 550 0.68 -54.46 28.80
C ARG A 550 1.85 -55.15 29.49
N GLU A 551 2.33 -56.28 28.97
CA GLU A 551 3.43 -57.05 29.54
C GLU A 551 4.77 -56.75 28.87
N THR A 552 4.76 -56.42 27.57
CA THR A 552 5.99 -56.16 26.80
C THR A 552 6.20 -54.69 26.45
N GLY A 553 5.19 -53.83 26.61
CA GLY A 553 5.26 -52.41 26.22
C GLY A 553 5.31 -52.17 24.71
N ALA A 554 5.26 -53.23 23.90
CA ALA A 554 5.28 -53.14 22.45
C ALA A 554 3.90 -52.76 21.90
N ALA A 555 3.88 -51.80 20.97
CA ALA A 555 2.66 -51.43 20.27
C ALA A 555 2.45 -52.38 19.07
N GLN A 556 1.32 -53.08 19.02
CA GLN A 556 0.89 -53.88 17.87
C GLN A 556 -0.29 -53.20 17.16
N GLU A 557 -0.16 -52.96 15.86
CA GLU A 557 -1.29 -52.59 14.99
C GLU A 557 -2.25 -53.78 14.90
N LYS A 558 -3.50 -53.60 15.35
CA LYS A 558 -4.47 -54.70 15.51
C LYS A 558 -5.53 -54.77 14.42
N ALA A 559 -5.89 -53.63 13.81
CA ALA A 559 -6.86 -53.58 12.72
C ALA A 559 -6.86 -52.21 12.01
N GLU A 560 -7.11 -52.23 10.70
CA GLU A 560 -7.40 -51.07 9.86
C GLU A 560 -8.88 -51.17 9.47
N TYR A 561 -9.68 -50.15 9.81
CA TYR A 561 -11.09 -50.09 9.42
C TYR A 561 -11.41 -48.71 8.86
N ARG A 562 -12.30 -48.67 7.87
CA ARG A 562 -12.64 -47.45 7.15
C ARG A 562 -13.85 -46.78 7.81
N VAL A 563 -13.71 -45.52 8.18
CA VAL A 563 -14.81 -44.70 8.71
C VAL A 563 -15.36 -43.83 7.58
N GLU A 564 -16.68 -43.87 7.36
CA GLU A 564 -17.33 -42.98 6.38
C GLU A 564 -17.31 -41.52 6.87
N ALA A 565 -16.96 -40.59 5.97
CA ALA A 565 -16.93 -39.17 6.27
C ALA A 565 -18.34 -38.63 6.55
N ALA A 566 -18.49 -37.85 7.63
CA ALA A 566 -19.77 -37.24 7.97
C ALA A 566 -20.16 -36.15 6.96
N SER A 567 -21.46 -35.85 6.83
CA SER A 567 -21.94 -34.76 5.96
C SER A 567 -21.30 -33.39 6.28
N VAL A 568 -20.94 -33.18 7.55
CA VAL A 568 -20.22 -31.99 8.04
C VAL A 568 -18.82 -31.88 7.41
N ASP A 569 -18.13 -32.99 7.15
CA ASP A 569 -16.81 -32.99 6.52
C ASP A 569 -16.88 -32.62 5.04
N ILE A 570 -17.93 -33.09 4.34
CA ILE A 570 -18.18 -32.74 2.94
C ILE A 570 -18.45 -31.23 2.82
N ASP A 571 -19.24 -30.65 3.73
CA ASP A 571 -19.50 -29.20 3.72
C ASP A 571 -18.25 -28.38 3.98
N ARG A 572 -17.36 -28.83 4.88
CA ARG A 572 -16.06 -28.20 5.11
C ARG A 572 -15.19 -28.25 3.85
N HIS A 573 -15.09 -29.42 3.20
CA HIS A 573 -14.35 -29.58 1.95
C HIS A 573 -14.95 -28.76 0.81
N PHE A 574 -16.28 -28.66 0.73
CA PHE A 574 -16.99 -27.85 -0.26
C PHE A 574 -16.68 -26.35 -0.09
N GLN A 575 -16.71 -25.83 1.15
CA GLN A 575 -16.30 -24.43 1.39
C GLN A 575 -14.82 -24.21 1.07
N ARG A 576 -13.96 -25.19 1.35
CA ARG A 576 -12.54 -25.15 0.99
C ARG A 576 -12.32 -25.13 -0.52
N ALA A 577 -13.08 -25.93 -1.27
CA ALA A 577 -13.04 -25.92 -2.73
C ALA A 577 -13.47 -24.56 -3.30
N GLY A 578 -14.49 -23.92 -2.73
CA GLY A 578 -14.85 -22.54 -3.07
C GLY A 578 -13.70 -21.55 -2.90
N ARG A 579 -13.01 -21.61 -1.76
CA ARG A 579 -11.82 -20.78 -1.50
C ARG A 579 -10.71 -20.99 -2.56
N LEU A 580 -10.51 -22.23 -3.00
CA LEU A 580 -9.53 -22.56 -4.04
C LEU A 580 -9.93 -22.10 -5.45
N LEU A 581 -11.23 -21.98 -5.75
CA LEU A 581 -11.71 -21.62 -7.08
C LEU A 581 -11.74 -20.10 -7.30
N ASP A 582 -12.37 -19.36 -6.38
CA ASP A 582 -12.63 -17.92 -6.54
C ASP A 582 -12.46 -17.14 -5.23
N GLY A 583 -11.57 -17.61 -4.33
CA GLY A 583 -11.38 -16.96 -3.03
C GLY A 583 -12.59 -17.09 -2.09
N GLY A 584 -13.57 -17.93 -2.42
CA GLY A 584 -14.76 -18.17 -1.60
C GLY A 584 -15.94 -17.25 -1.93
N GLU A 585 -15.88 -16.54 -3.06
CA GLU A 585 -16.90 -15.61 -3.53
C GLU A 585 -18.17 -16.30 -4.09
N GLY A 586 -18.20 -17.62 -4.06
CA GLY A 586 -19.42 -18.40 -4.22
C GLY A 586 -19.58 -19.07 -5.58
N LEU A 587 -18.51 -19.21 -6.36
CA LEU A 587 -18.50 -20.00 -7.58
C LEU A 587 -18.85 -21.47 -7.31
N HIS A 588 -18.32 -22.06 -6.23
CA HIS A 588 -18.70 -23.41 -5.77
C HIS A 588 -20.21 -23.52 -5.50
N LYS A 589 -20.79 -22.50 -4.88
CA LYS A 589 -22.24 -22.44 -4.60
C LYS A 589 -23.07 -22.29 -5.87
N ALA A 590 -22.56 -21.58 -6.88
CA ALA A 590 -23.24 -21.41 -8.16
C ALA A 590 -23.19 -22.69 -9.00
N TYR A 591 -22.04 -23.36 -9.04
CA TYR A 591 -21.93 -24.68 -9.66
C TYR A 591 -22.87 -25.68 -8.98
N TRP A 592 -22.89 -25.70 -7.65
CA TRP A 592 -23.81 -26.54 -6.89
C TRP A 592 -25.27 -26.30 -7.28
N ARG A 593 -25.73 -25.03 -7.30
CA ARG A 593 -27.10 -24.69 -7.73
C ARG A 593 -27.37 -25.14 -9.16
N PHE A 594 -26.47 -24.83 -10.08
CA PHE A 594 -26.60 -25.24 -11.49
C PHE A 594 -26.77 -26.75 -11.62
N ARG A 595 -25.97 -27.56 -10.92
CA ARG A 595 -26.09 -29.03 -10.99
C ARG A 595 -27.40 -29.55 -10.41
N VAL A 596 -27.88 -28.99 -9.31
CA VAL A 596 -29.18 -29.35 -8.71
C VAL A 596 -30.33 -28.98 -9.64
N GLU A 597 -30.29 -27.80 -10.26
CA GLU A 597 -31.28 -27.38 -11.28
C GLU A 597 -31.30 -28.31 -12.50
N HIS A 598 -30.17 -28.98 -12.79
CA HIS A 598 -30.03 -29.98 -13.86
C HIS A 598 -30.13 -31.43 -13.35
N GLY A 599 -30.76 -31.65 -12.20
CA GLY A 599 -31.18 -32.98 -11.72
C GLY A 599 -30.14 -33.78 -10.92
N ALA A 600 -28.99 -33.18 -10.55
CA ALA A 600 -28.00 -33.85 -9.68
C ALA A 600 -28.41 -33.81 -8.20
N ASP A 601 -27.98 -34.82 -7.43
CA ASP A 601 -28.13 -34.82 -5.98
C ASP A 601 -27.23 -33.74 -5.32
N ILE A 602 -27.66 -33.23 -4.16
CA ILE A 602 -26.93 -32.18 -3.41
C ILE A 602 -25.52 -32.64 -3.04
N GLN A 603 -25.36 -33.88 -2.58
CA GLN A 603 -24.06 -34.40 -2.17
C GLN A 603 -23.20 -34.75 -3.38
N GLU A 604 -23.81 -35.23 -4.47
CA GLU A 604 -23.12 -35.43 -5.75
C GLU A 604 -22.51 -34.10 -6.24
N ALA A 605 -23.31 -33.05 -6.35
CA ALA A 605 -22.87 -31.75 -6.81
C ALA A 605 -21.75 -31.15 -5.94
N LYS A 606 -21.83 -31.30 -4.61
CA LYS A 606 -20.75 -30.87 -3.70
C LYS A 606 -19.46 -31.67 -3.92
N ARG A 607 -19.55 -33.00 -4.05
CA ARG A 607 -18.39 -33.87 -4.32
C ARG A 607 -17.72 -33.53 -5.64
N GLU A 608 -18.48 -33.28 -6.70
CA GLU A 608 -17.93 -32.87 -8.00
C GLU A 608 -17.04 -31.63 -7.89
N VAL A 609 -17.48 -30.60 -7.15
CA VAL A 609 -16.70 -29.38 -6.93
C VAL A 609 -15.40 -29.67 -6.18
N VAL A 610 -15.46 -30.51 -5.15
CA VAL A 610 -14.27 -30.87 -4.35
C VAL A 610 -13.27 -31.64 -5.20
N VAL A 611 -13.73 -32.60 -6.01
CA VAL A 611 -12.86 -33.38 -6.91
C VAL A 611 -12.25 -32.47 -7.98
N LEU A 612 -13.05 -31.59 -8.60
CA LEU A 612 -12.58 -30.65 -9.62
C LEU A 612 -11.49 -29.74 -9.07
N ALA A 613 -11.70 -29.14 -7.90
CA ALA A 613 -10.74 -28.21 -7.27
C ALA A 613 -9.41 -28.88 -6.87
N LYS A 614 -9.41 -30.22 -6.71
CA LYS A 614 -8.20 -31.01 -6.42
C LYS A 614 -7.51 -31.56 -7.67
N ASP A 615 -8.15 -31.52 -8.84
CA ASP A 615 -7.56 -32.02 -10.09
C ASP A 615 -6.69 -30.98 -10.78
N HIS A 616 -5.38 -31.20 -10.82
CA HIS A 616 -4.43 -30.26 -11.42
C HIS A 616 -4.66 -30.03 -12.92
N GLU A 617 -5.06 -31.05 -13.69
CA GLU A 617 -5.29 -30.90 -15.13
C GLU A 617 -6.57 -30.12 -15.45
N ALA A 618 -7.69 -30.44 -14.79
CA ALA A 618 -8.94 -29.74 -14.93
C ALA A 618 -8.78 -28.28 -14.51
N MET A 619 -8.12 -28.02 -13.38
CA MET A 619 -7.81 -26.66 -12.94
C MET A 619 -6.94 -25.92 -13.96
N ARG A 620 -5.90 -26.54 -14.52
CA ARG A 620 -5.07 -25.91 -15.57
C ARG A 620 -5.90 -25.50 -16.79
N ARG A 621 -6.83 -26.34 -17.24
CA ARG A 621 -7.72 -26.04 -18.39
C ARG A 621 -8.77 -24.99 -18.04
N LEU A 622 -9.25 -24.98 -16.80
CA LEU A 622 -10.20 -23.98 -16.30
C LEU A 622 -9.55 -22.60 -16.17
N GLU A 623 -8.32 -22.53 -15.65
CA GLU A 623 -7.51 -21.31 -15.60
C GLU A 623 -7.20 -20.78 -17.00
N ALA A 624 -6.79 -21.64 -17.94
CA ALA A 624 -6.53 -21.23 -19.32
C ALA A 624 -7.79 -20.69 -20.03
N PHE A 625 -8.96 -21.29 -19.76
CA PHE A 625 -10.24 -20.77 -20.23
C PHE A 625 -10.54 -19.40 -19.64
N ALA A 626 -10.38 -19.25 -18.33
CA ALA A 626 -10.64 -17.99 -17.63
C ALA A 626 -9.70 -16.86 -18.10
N GLU A 627 -8.43 -17.16 -18.39
CA GLU A 627 -7.47 -16.19 -18.94
C GLU A 627 -7.94 -15.68 -20.31
N LYS A 628 -8.33 -16.60 -21.20
CA LYS A 628 -8.80 -16.25 -22.54
C LYS A 628 -10.07 -15.40 -22.48
N GLU A 629 -11.03 -15.79 -21.63
CA GLU A 629 -12.26 -15.02 -21.44
C GLU A 629 -11.99 -13.65 -20.79
N PHE A 630 -11.03 -13.56 -19.87
CA PHE A 630 -10.60 -12.28 -19.29
C PHE A 630 -10.05 -11.35 -20.37
N ASP A 631 -9.09 -11.82 -21.17
CA ASP A 631 -8.45 -11.02 -22.22
C ASP A 631 -9.49 -10.52 -23.24
N VAL A 632 -10.35 -11.42 -23.75
CA VAL A 632 -11.41 -11.06 -24.71
C VAL A 632 -12.37 -10.02 -24.12
N ARG A 633 -12.79 -10.20 -22.87
CA ARG A 633 -13.78 -9.31 -22.24
C ARG A 633 -13.16 -7.97 -21.86
N TYR A 634 -11.91 -7.97 -21.37
CA TYR A 634 -11.20 -6.74 -21.05
C TYR A 634 -11.00 -5.89 -22.30
N GLU A 635 -10.51 -6.46 -23.41
CA GLU A 635 -10.32 -5.69 -24.66
C GLU A 635 -11.65 -5.16 -25.20
N LYS A 636 -12.74 -5.94 -25.12
CA LYS A 636 -14.08 -5.50 -25.52
C LYS A 636 -14.52 -4.23 -24.76
N TYR A 637 -14.33 -4.20 -23.45
CA TYR A 637 -14.80 -3.10 -22.60
C TYR A 637 -13.72 -2.03 -22.31
N ARG A 638 -12.50 -2.19 -22.83
CA ARG A 638 -11.38 -1.27 -22.64
C ARG A 638 -11.75 0.20 -22.88
N PRO A 639 -12.50 0.56 -23.95
CA PRO A 639 -12.88 1.96 -24.17
C PRO A 639 -13.82 2.52 -23.11
N ASP A 640 -14.76 1.71 -22.58
CA ASP A 640 -15.71 2.15 -21.57
C ASP A 640 -15.07 2.18 -20.18
N ILE A 641 -14.18 1.22 -19.87
CA ILE A 641 -13.31 1.27 -18.70
C ILE A 641 -12.49 2.58 -18.72
N GLY A 642 -11.93 2.96 -19.87
CA GLY A 642 -11.17 4.21 -20.03
C GLY A 642 -11.93 5.50 -19.68
N LYS A 643 -13.27 5.49 -19.76
CA LYS A 643 -14.15 6.61 -19.40
C LYS A 643 -14.50 6.66 -17.91
N LEU A 644 -14.19 5.61 -17.16
CA LEU A 644 -14.42 5.59 -15.71
C LEU A 644 -13.48 6.57 -15.00
N ARG A 645 -13.85 6.92 -13.76
CA ARG A 645 -13.02 7.70 -12.84
C ARG A 645 -11.68 7.00 -12.63
N GLU A 646 -10.61 7.77 -12.39
CA GLU A 646 -9.24 7.30 -12.20
C GLU A 646 -9.17 6.13 -11.21
N ALA A 647 -9.84 6.27 -10.07
CA ALA A 647 -9.90 5.25 -9.02
C ALA A 647 -10.40 3.90 -9.52
N ARG A 648 -11.48 3.93 -10.32
CA ARG A 648 -12.10 2.71 -10.83
C ARG A 648 -11.27 2.11 -11.96
N ARG A 649 -10.68 2.92 -12.84
CA ARG A 649 -9.74 2.44 -13.88
C ARG A 649 -8.59 1.67 -13.26
N LYS A 650 -7.98 2.20 -12.20
CA LYS A 650 -6.91 1.53 -11.43
C LYS A 650 -7.31 0.16 -10.93
N ASP A 651 -8.56 -0.03 -10.50
CA ASP A 651 -9.03 -1.34 -10.05
C ASP A 651 -9.05 -2.37 -11.19
N TYR A 652 -9.42 -1.97 -12.42
CA TYR A 652 -9.33 -2.83 -13.60
C TYR A 652 -7.89 -3.09 -14.05
N GLU A 653 -7.03 -2.08 -13.99
CA GLU A 653 -5.61 -2.22 -14.28
C GLU A 653 -4.94 -3.19 -13.30
N LYS A 654 -5.22 -3.08 -11.99
CA LYS A 654 -4.77 -4.04 -10.98
C LYS A 654 -5.22 -5.47 -11.30
N LEU A 655 -6.48 -5.66 -11.73
CA LEU A 655 -6.94 -6.97 -12.17
C LEU A 655 -6.14 -7.48 -13.38
N ARG A 656 -5.82 -6.63 -14.36
CA ARG A 656 -5.01 -7.03 -15.52
C ARG A 656 -3.56 -7.34 -15.14
N LEU A 657 -2.96 -6.53 -14.27
CA LEU A 657 -1.57 -6.67 -13.80
C LEU A 657 -1.37 -7.83 -12.82
N ALA A 658 -2.42 -8.29 -12.14
CA ALA A 658 -2.39 -9.46 -11.26
C ALA A 658 -2.23 -10.81 -12.02
N SER A 659 -1.91 -10.78 -13.32
CA SER A 659 -1.62 -11.98 -14.11
C SER A 659 -0.26 -12.58 -13.74
N GLY A 660 -0.10 -13.90 -13.94
CA GLY A 660 1.19 -14.57 -13.79
C GLY A 660 2.20 -14.22 -14.89
N VAL A 661 1.74 -13.59 -15.97
CA VAL A 661 2.53 -13.16 -17.13
C VAL A 661 2.39 -11.64 -17.27
N PRO A 662 3.47 -10.89 -17.57
CA PRO A 662 3.38 -9.46 -17.81
C PRO A 662 2.35 -9.13 -18.89
N ARG A 663 1.44 -8.19 -18.58
CA ARG A 663 0.42 -7.69 -19.49
C ARG A 663 0.69 -6.23 -19.81
N ASP A 664 0.52 -5.86 -21.07
CA ASP A 664 0.60 -4.47 -21.51
C ASP A 664 -0.61 -3.68 -21.00
N ILE A 665 -0.39 -2.39 -20.76
CA ILE A 665 -1.41 -1.40 -20.43
C ILE A 665 -1.16 -0.12 -21.27
N PRO A 666 -2.17 0.73 -21.47
CA PRO A 666 -1.97 2.03 -22.12
C PRO A 666 -0.92 2.88 -21.40
N TRP A 667 -0.05 3.54 -22.16
CA TRP A 667 1.00 4.40 -21.60
C TRP A 667 0.50 5.84 -21.43
N CYS A 668 -0.30 6.04 -20.38
CA CYS A 668 -0.88 7.35 -20.05
C CYS A 668 0.08 8.19 -19.21
N LEU A 669 0.70 9.19 -19.83
CA LEU A 669 1.51 10.18 -19.11
C LEU A 669 0.60 11.18 -18.34
N PRO A 670 1.01 11.69 -17.16
CA PRO A 670 0.18 12.58 -16.33
C PRO A 670 0.21 14.05 -16.80
N GLU A 671 -0.62 14.94 -16.22
CA GLU A 671 -0.64 16.37 -16.58
C GLU A 671 0.59 17.13 -16.05
N ASN A 672 1.17 16.63 -14.97
CA ASN A 672 2.46 17.08 -14.47
C ASN A 672 3.21 15.91 -13.81
N ILE A 673 4.53 16.06 -13.70
CA ILE A 673 5.42 15.05 -13.13
C ILE A 673 6.31 15.68 -12.05
N ALA A 674 6.55 14.93 -10.98
CA ALA A 674 7.60 15.26 -10.03
C ALA A 674 8.98 15.01 -10.67
N PHE A 675 9.86 16.01 -10.61
CA PHE A 675 11.19 15.94 -11.19
C PHE A 675 12.25 16.46 -10.21
N ARG A 676 13.45 15.89 -10.28
CA ARG A 676 14.60 16.34 -9.51
C ARG A 676 15.67 16.90 -10.43
N ARG A 677 16.13 18.12 -10.15
CA ARG A 677 17.22 18.77 -10.89
C ARG A 677 18.26 19.38 -9.98
N ALA A 678 19.49 19.49 -10.48
CA ALA A 678 20.50 20.31 -9.82
C ALA A 678 20.16 21.80 -9.98
N PRO A 679 20.46 22.67 -8.99
CA PRO A 679 20.12 24.09 -9.08
C PRO A 679 20.73 24.81 -10.28
N LYS A 680 21.89 24.34 -10.76
CA LYS A 680 22.64 24.87 -11.92
C LYS A 680 22.64 23.91 -13.12
N ALA A 681 21.63 23.04 -13.21
CA ALA A 681 21.52 22.11 -14.34
C ALA A 681 21.37 22.87 -15.68
N PRO A 682 22.00 22.39 -16.76
CA PRO A 682 21.84 22.98 -18.08
C PRO A 682 20.39 22.87 -18.56
N GLU A 683 19.98 23.85 -19.36
CA GLU A 683 18.65 23.94 -19.95
C GLU A 683 18.62 23.26 -21.32
N TYR A 684 17.53 22.55 -21.62
CA TYR A 684 17.33 21.86 -22.89
C TYR A 684 16.01 22.24 -23.53
N GLU A 685 16.04 22.47 -24.83
CA GLU A 685 14.87 22.81 -25.60
C GLU A 685 13.99 21.59 -25.92
N ARG A 686 12.75 21.85 -26.30
CA ARG A 686 11.78 20.89 -26.84
C ARG A 686 11.48 19.69 -25.93
N HIS A 687 11.78 19.73 -24.63
CA HIS A 687 11.27 18.71 -23.71
C HIS A 687 9.73 18.79 -23.63
N LEU A 688 9.05 17.65 -23.48
CA LEU A 688 7.59 17.58 -23.43
C LEU A 688 6.99 18.09 -22.11
N TYR A 689 7.81 18.17 -21.06
CA TYR A 689 7.45 18.73 -19.76
C TYR A 689 8.35 19.90 -19.38
N LEU A 690 7.78 21.00 -18.89
CA LEU A 690 8.48 22.24 -18.57
C LEU A 690 8.16 22.69 -17.14
N GLU A 691 9.09 23.41 -16.52
CA GLU A 691 8.83 24.17 -15.29
C GLU A 691 7.84 25.33 -15.54
N GLU A 692 7.34 25.96 -14.48
CA GLU A 692 6.42 27.11 -14.59
C GLU A 692 6.99 28.30 -15.38
N ASP A 693 8.32 28.44 -15.41
CA ASP A 693 9.03 29.47 -16.18
C ASP A 693 9.20 29.13 -17.66
N GLY A 694 8.77 27.93 -18.09
CA GLY A 694 8.86 27.45 -19.46
C GLY A 694 10.18 26.74 -19.82
N GLY A 695 11.13 26.62 -18.89
CA GLY A 695 12.38 25.90 -19.11
C GLY A 695 12.32 24.42 -18.72
N PHE A 696 13.22 23.60 -19.27
CA PHE A 696 13.50 22.27 -18.73
C PHE A 696 14.99 22.14 -18.44
N ARG A 697 15.32 21.82 -17.19
CA ARG A 697 16.72 21.78 -16.72
C ARG A 697 17.03 20.43 -16.10
N ALA A 698 18.07 19.77 -16.59
CA ALA A 698 18.45 18.44 -16.12
C ALA A 698 19.97 18.22 -16.18
N ALA A 699 20.49 17.40 -15.28
CA ALA A 699 21.83 16.83 -15.48
C ALA A 699 21.66 15.56 -16.32
N LEU A 700 21.99 15.66 -17.61
CA LEU A 700 22.08 14.50 -18.50
C LEU A 700 23.49 13.93 -18.47
N GLY A 701 23.62 12.59 -18.57
CA GLY A 701 24.91 11.94 -18.75
C GLY A 701 25.59 12.39 -20.06
N THR A 702 26.89 12.11 -20.21
CA THR A 702 27.63 12.39 -21.46
C THR A 702 26.91 11.79 -22.65
N TRP A 703 26.47 10.54 -22.47
CA TRP A 703 25.84 9.76 -23.50
C TRP A 703 24.44 10.25 -23.89
N GLU A 704 23.55 10.43 -22.89
CA GLU A 704 22.22 10.99 -23.10
C GLU A 704 22.29 12.36 -23.79
N ARG A 705 23.24 13.20 -23.38
CA ARG A 705 23.43 14.54 -23.94
C ARG A 705 23.83 14.48 -25.40
N GLY A 706 24.76 13.61 -25.79
CA GLY A 706 25.21 13.52 -27.17
C GLY A 706 24.19 12.88 -28.10
N VAL A 707 23.52 11.80 -27.66
CA VAL A 707 22.39 11.21 -28.40
C VAL A 707 21.29 12.25 -28.61
N LEU A 708 20.89 12.96 -27.55
CA LEU A 708 19.87 14.00 -27.66
C LEU A 708 20.30 15.14 -28.60
N ALA A 709 21.57 15.54 -28.58
CA ALA A 709 22.09 16.57 -29.48
C ALA A 709 22.02 16.14 -30.96
N GLU A 710 22.31 14.87 -31.29
CA GLU A 710 22.11 14.34 -32.64
C GLU A 710 20.64 14.35 -33.05
N GLU A 711 19.73 13.92 -32.17
CA GLU A 711 18.30 13.89 -32.49
C GLU A 711 17.72 15.30 -32.68
N LEU A 712 18.09 16.26 -31.83
CA LEU A 712 17.57 17.63 -31.90
C LEU A 712 18.10 18.43 -33.09
N ALA A 713 19.15 17.96 -33.77
CA ALA A 713 19.61 18.53 -35.04
C ALA A 713 18.57 18.36 -36.17
N ASP A 714 17.68 17.36 -36.05
CA ASP A 714 16.59 17.17 -36.99
C ASP A 714 15.40 18.10 -36.68
N PRO A 715 14.99 18.97 -37.63
CA PRO A 715 13.85 19.87 -37.44
C PRO A 715 12.51 19.14 -37.30
N GLN A 716 12.40 17.87 -37.71
CA GLN A 716 11.18 17.07 -37.54
C GLN A 716 10.96 16.64 -36.09
N VAL A 717 11.98 16.68 -35.24
CA VAL A 717 11.84 16.39 -33.80
C VAL A 717 11.11 17.55 -33.13
N ILE A 718 9.84 17.29 -32.83
CA ILE A 718 8.95 18.25 -32.19
C ILE A 718 8.99 18.14 -30.67
N GLY A 719 9.43 17.01 -30.10
CA GLY A 719 9.63 16.91 -28.66
C GLY A 719 10.30 15.63 -28.21
N TRP A 720 10.69 15.60 -26.94
CA TRP A 720 11.31 14.43 -26.32
C TRP A 720 10.94 14.32 -24.85
N LEU A 721 10.98 13.09 -24.33
CA LEU A 721 10.77 12.75 -22.93
C LEU A 721 12.00 12.01 -22.42
N ARG A 722 12.59 12.51 -21.33
CA ARG A 722 13.50 11.69 -20.51
C ARG A 722 12.67 10.70 -19.70
N ASN A 723 12.79 9.41 -20.01
CA ASN A 723 12.06 8.39 -19.28
C ASN A 723 12.85 8.00 -18.02
N LEU A 724 12.29 8.33 -16.85
CA LEU A 724 12.95 8.07 -15.57
C LEU A 724 12.75 6.63 -15.13
N ASP A 725 13.68 6.09 -14.35
CA ASP A 725 13.57 4.74 -13.79
C ASP A 725 12.51 4.67 -12.67
N ARG A 726 11.68 3.62 -12.68
CA ARG A 726 10.67 3.31 -11.63
C ARG A 726 9.71 4.45 -11.26
N LYS A 727 9.37 5.34 -12.19
CA LYS A 727 8.21 6.24 -12.00
C LYS A 727 6.94 5.54 -12.48
N ASP A 728 5.81 5.87 -11.89
CA ASP A 728 4.50 5.31 -12.24
C ASP A 728 4.08 5.64 -13.68
N TRP A 729 4.61 6.72 -14.24
CA TRP A 729 4.44 7.12 -15.64
C TRP A 729 5.54 6.60 -16.58
N SER A 730 6.55 5.89 -16.09
CA SER A 730 7.66 5.45 -16.94
C SER A 730 7.22 4.48 -18.03
N LEU A 731 7.90 4.54 -19.19
CA LEU A 731 7.89 3.46 -20.15
C LEU A 731 8.72 2.32 -19.57
N GLU A 732 8.05 1.20 -19.30
CA GLU A 732 8.63 0.03 -18.67
C GLU A 732 8.40 -1.16 -19.59
N ILE A 733 9.47 -1.92 -19.81
CA ILE A 733 9.48 -3.08 -20.70
C ILE A 733 9.99 -4.29 -19.90
N PRO A 734 9.30 -5.44 -19.93
CA PRO A 734 9.75 -6.62 -19.24
C PRO A 734 10.89 -7.30 -20.02
N TYR A 735 11.89 -7.82 -19.31
CA TYR A 735 12.89 -8.72 -19.86
C TYR A 735 13.09 -9.92 -18.93
N ARG A 736 13.62 -11.03 -19.46
CA ARG A 736 13.89 -12.23 -18.68
C ARG A 736 15.38 -12.37 -18.40
N ASP A 737 15.73 -12.54 -17.14
CA ASP A 737 17.09 -12.77 -16.69
C ASP A 737 17.12 -13.87 -15.63
N ALA A 738 17.92 -14.91 -15.88
CA ALA A 738 18.02 -16.10 -15.03
C ALA A 738 16.66 -16.71 -14.60
N GLY A 739 15.70 -16.77 -15.53
CA GLY A 739 14.35 -17.31 -15.28
C GLY A 739 13.39 -16.38 -14.52
N THR A 740 13.85 -15.20 -14.11
CA THR A 740 13.02 -14.17 -13.46
C THR A 740 12.68 -13.08 -14.47
N VAL A 741 11.46 -12.52 -14.39
CA VAL A 741 11.09 -11.34 -15.18
C VAL A 741 11.52 -10.10 -14.41
N LYS A 742 12.19 -9.17 -15.07
CA LYS A 742 12.65 -7.90 -14.51
C LYS A 742 12.17 -6.73 -15.37
N PRO A 743 11.98 -5.53 -14.80
CA PRO A 743 11.66 -4.33 -15.56
C PRO A 743 12.92 -3.64 -16.10
N MET A 744 12.87 -3.15 -17.34
CA MET A 744 13.83 -2.19 -17.91
C MET A 744 13.12 -0.92 -18.36
N PHE A 745 13.83 0.19 -18.34
CA PHE A 745 13.28 1.53 -18.58
C PHE A 745 14.14 2.23 -19.62
N PRO A 746 13.70 2.26 -20.91
CA PRO A 746 14.47 2.90 -21.96
C PRO A 746 14.77 4.37 -21.63
N GLY A 747 15.94 4.91 -21.92
CA GLY A 747 16.34 6.24 -21.45
C GLY A 747 15.60 7.43 -22.07
N LEU A 748 15.36 7.40 -23.38
CA LEU A 748 14.78 8.52 -24.13
C LEU A 748 13.63 8.07 -25.03
N VAL A 749 12.58 8.89 -25.09
CA VAL A 749 11.52 8.77 -26.09
C VAL A 749 11.46 10.06 -26.90
N VAL A 750 11.62 9.94 -28.22
CA VAL A 750 11.63 11.08 -29.15
C VAL A 750 10.37 11.06 -29.99
N VAL A 751 9.79 12.25 -30.19
CA VAL A 751 8.59 12.45 -31.00
C VAL A 751 8.92 13.28 -32.22
N ARG A 752 8.63 12.71 -33.38
CA ARG A 752 8.84 13.32 -34.69
C ARG A 752 7.51 13.59 -35.36
N ARG A 753 7.48 14.62 -36.20
CA ARG A 753 6.36 14.91 -37.08
C ARG A 753 6.79 14.65 -38.53
N ASP A 754 6.25 13.58 -39.09
CA ASP A 754 6.33 13.29 -40.51
C ASP A 754 5.00 13.63 -41.17
N HIS A 755 4.99 14.70 -41.97
CA HIS A 755 3.78 15.29 -42.54
C HIS A 755 2.66 15.55 -41.49
N LYS A 756 1.65 14.68 -41.42
CA LYS A 756 0.53 14.72 -40.46
C LYS A 756 0.59 13.60 -39.41
N ALA A 757 1.54 12.67 -39.52
CA ALA A 757 1.68 11.56 -38.59
C ALA A 757 2.68 11.91 -37.48
N LEU A 758 2.39 11.42 -36.27
CA LEU A 758 3.33 11.42 -35.16
C LEU A 758 4.08 10.09 -35.15
N LEU A 759 5.40 10.17 -35.12
CA LEU A 759 6.29 9.02 -35.05
C LEU A 759 6.99 9.02 -33.69
N PHE A 760 7.05 7.84 -33.05
CA PHE A 760 7.63 7.65 -31.72
C PHE A 760 8.85 6.76 -31.80
N ASP A 761 9.99 7.26 -31.32
CA ASP A 761 11.23 6.50 -31.26
C ASP A 761 11.57 6.18 -29.80
N ILE A 762 11.93 4.93 -29.53
CA ILE A 762 12.54 4.51 -28.25
C ILE A 762 14.04 4.44 -28.47
N LEU A 763 14.80 5.24 -27.73
CA LEU A 763 16.25 5.28 -27.77
C LEU A 763 16.79 4.84 -26.42
N GLU A 764 17.45 3.68 -26.40
CA GLU A 764 18.04 3.09 -25.19
C GLU A 764 19.57 3.15 -25.24
N PRO A 765 20.21 4.07 -24.49
CA PRO A 765 21.63 4.01 -24.22
C PRO A 765 21.97 2.69 -23.51
N HIS A 766 22.72 1.82 -24.17
CA HIS A 766 22.90 0.42 -23.79
C HIS A 766 24.34 0.07 -23.37
N ASP A 767 24.63 0.21 -22.07
CA ASP A 767 25.97 0.03 -21.47
C ASP A 767 26.48 -1.43 -21.56
N PRO A 768 27.55 -1.70 -22.35
CA PRO A 768 28.07 -3.06 -22.57
C PRO A 768 28.69 -3.69 -21.32
N SER A 769 29.03 -2.90 -20.29
CA SER A 769 29.67 -3.39 -19.06
C SER A 769 28.69 -4.10 -18.11
N ARG A 770 27.38 -3.98 -18.34
CA ARG A 770 26.35 -4.54 -17.46
C ARG A 770 26.18 -6.05 -17.70
N ALA A 771 26.01 -6.80 -16.62
CA ALA A 771 25.84 -8.25 -16.70
C ALA A 771 24.53 -8.67 -17.40
N ASP A 772 23.48 -7.86 -17.29
CA ASP A 772 22.15 -8.10 -17.87
C ASP A 772 21.93 -7.44 -19.25
N ASN A 773 23.00 -6.91 -19.85
CA ASN A 773 22.97 -6.17 -21.12
C ASN A 773 22.35 -6.99 -22.27
N ALA A 774 22.75 -8.26 -22.46
CA ALA A 774 22.16 -9.11 -23.50
C ALA A 774 20.68 -9.42 -23.24
N ALA A 775 20.32 -9.72 -21.99
CA ALA A 775 18.96 -10.03 -21.58
C ALA A 775 17.99 -8.85 -21.84
N LYS A 776 18.44 -7.62 -21.58
CA LYS A 776 17.69 -6.39 -21.90
C LYS A 776 17.51 -6.17 -23.40
N ALA A 777 18.55 -6.40 -24.21
CA ALA A 777 18.44 -6.30 -25.67
C ALA A 777 17.41 -7.29 -26.21
N VAL A 778 17.42 -8.54 -25.72
CA VAL A 778 16.40 -9.55 -26.05
C VAL A 778 15.01 -9.09 -25.62
N GLY A 779 14.85 -8.57 -24.39
CA GLY A 779 13.56 -8.03 -23.90
C GLY A 779 13.02 -6.89 -24.77
N LEU A 780 13.87 -5.97 -25.23
CA LEU A 780 13.48 -4.90 -26.14
C LEU A 780 13.07 -5.44 -27.52
N ALA A 781 13.74 -6.50 -28.00
CA ALA A 781 13.37 -7.18 -29.24
C ALA A 781 12.04 -7.95 -29.11
N GLU A 782 11.77 -8.60 -27.97
CA GLU A 782 10.46 -9.22 -27.68
C GLU A 782 9.34 -8.18 -27.61
N PHE A 783 9.62 -7.00 -27.06
CA PHE A 783 8.69 -5.87 -27.07
C PHE A 783 8.42 -5.39 -28.49
N ALA A 784 9.47 -5.19 -29.29
CA ALA A 784 9.35 -4.80 -30.70
C ALA A 784 8.60 -5.83 -31.55
N GLU A 785 8.73 -7.13 -31.25
CA GLU A 785 7.97 -8.19 -31.96
C GLU A 785 6.46 -8.05 -31.76
N LYS A 786 6.03 -7.66 -30.56
CA LYS A 786 4.61 -7.50 -30.22
C LYS A 786 4.06 -6.13 -30.62
N HIS A 787 4.84 -5.08 -30.39
CA HIS A 787 4.36 -3.69 -30.37
C HIS A 787 5.10 -2.78 -31.34
N GLY A 788 6.07 -3.29 -32.11
CA GLY A 788 6.91 -2.48 -32.99
C GLY A 788 6.15 -1.69 -34.05
N ARG A 789 4.91 -2.06 -34.40
CA ARG A 789 4.06 -1.27 -35.32
C ARG A 789 3.62 0.09 -34.76
N SER A 790 3.64 0.24 -33.44
CA SER A 790 3.26 1.50 -32.76
C SER A 790 4.44 2.47 -32.63
N PHE A 791 5.66 2.02 -32.97
CA PHE A 791 6.89 2.79 -32.85
C PHE A 791 7.56 2.87 -34.22
N HIS A 792 8.23 3.99 -34.50
CA HIS A 792 8.97 4.17 -35.73
C HIS A 792 10.35 3.50 -35.63
N ARG A 793 11.12 3.83 -34.59
CA ARG A 793 12.41 3.18 -34.27
C ARG A 793 12.46 2.66 -32.84
N ILE A 794 13.13 1.54 -32.63
CA ILE A 794 13.43 1.00 -31.31
C ILE A 794 14.91 0.65 -31.28
N GLN A 795 15.74 1.57 -30.81
CA GLN A 795 17.20 1.50 -30.98
C GLN A 795 17.92 1.23 -29.66
N LEU A 796 18.82 0.25 -29.70
CA LEU A 796 19.90 0.09 -28.73
C LEU A 796 21.09 0.91 -29.22
N ILE A 797 21.62 1.78 -28.38
CA ILE A 797 22.72 2.68 -28.74
C ILE A 797 23.97 2.27 -27.98
N ARG A 798 25.15 2.33 -28.58
CA ARG A 798 26.49 2.21 -27.94
C ARG A 798 27.40 3.38 -28.30
N GLU A 799 28.17 3.88 -27.33
CA GLU A 799 29.33 4.74 -27.63
C GLU A 799 30.43 3.88 -28.24
N GLY A 800 31.03 4.36 -29.33
CA GLY A 800 32.21 3.75 -29.95
C GLY A 800 33.11 4.81 -30.58
N GLU A 801 34.36 4.43 -30.84
CA GLU A 801 35.32 5.28 -31.56
C GLU A 801 35.16 5.07 -33.07
N GLY A 802 34.97 6.16 -33.82
CA GLY A 802 35.04 6.13 -35.27
C GLY A 802 36.48 5.98 -35.77
N SER A 803 36.65 5.66 -37.07
CA SER A 803 37.97 5.55 -37.74
C SER A 803 38.85 6.80 -37.68
N ASP A 804 38.30 7.93 -37.23
CA ASP A 804 38.91 9.26 -37.21
C ASP A 804 39.09 9.79 -35.77
N ASP A 805 39.09 8.92 -34.75
CA ASP A 805 39.16 9.27 -33.31
C ASP A 805 38.01 10.17 -32.80
N LYS A 806 36.89 10.24 -33.54
CA LYS A 806 35.67 10.93 -33.11
C LYS A 806 34.69 9.94 -32.47
N GLU A 807 34.11 10.31 -31.34
CA GLU A 807 32.99 9.59 -30.73
C GLU A 807 31.85 9.44 -31.74
N ARG A 808 31.37 8.21 -31.93
CA ARG A 808 30.21 7.89 -32.76
C ARG A 808 29.21 7.04 -31.96
N TYR A 809 27.92 7.27 -32.20
CA TYR A 809 26.86 6.45 -31.63
C TYR A 809 26.49 5.33 -32.60
N LEU A 810 26.82 4.09 -32.22
CA LEU A 810 26.46 2.86 -32.93
C LEU A 810 25.03 2.47 -32.55
N ARG A 811 24.16 2.29 -33.55
CA ARG A 811 22.72 2.07 -33.34
C ARG A 811 22.29 0.72 -33.89
N LEU A 812 21.58 -0.04 -33.08
CA LEU A 812 20.98 -1.32 -33.45
C LEU A 812 19.46 -1.20 -33.34
N ASP A 813 18.78 -1.07 -34.47
CA ASP A 813 17.33 -0.91 -34.51
C ASP A 813 16.61 -2.26 -34.50
N VAL A 814 16.01 -2.62 -33.37
CA VAL A 814 15.18 -3.84 -33.23
C VAL A 814 13.77 -3.65 -33.78
N GLY A 815 13.40 -2.45 -34.23
CA GLY A 815 12.24 -2.24 -35.09
C GLY A 815 12.40 -2.97 -36.43
N ASN A 816 13.62 -3.11 -36.93
CA ASN A 816 13.91 -3.84 -38.16
C ASN A 816 13.83 -5.37 -37.96
N ASP A 817 13.00 -6.05 -38.76
CA ASP A 817 12.75 -7.49 -38.69
C ASP A 817 14.02 -8.37 -38.75
N ALA A 818 14.99 -8.00 -39.60
CA ALA A 818 16.21 -8.76 -39.78
C ALA A 818 17.16 -8.61 -38.57
N VAL A 819 17.23 -7.41 -38.00
CA VAL A 819 18.00 -7.13 -36.79
C VAL A 819 17.33 -7.79 -35.59
N ARG A 820 16.01 -7.64 -35.44
CA ARG A 820 15.21 -8.21 -34.34
C ARG A 820 15.40 -9.72 -34.21
N LYS A 821 15.32 -10.47 -35.32
CA LYS A 821 15.53 -11.93 -35.32
C LYS A 821 16.93 -12.33 -34.83
N LYS A 822 17.95 -11.54 -35.15
CA LYS A 822 19.31 -11.77 -34.67
C LYS A 822 19.44 -11.46 -33.18
N VAL A 823 18.85 -10.36 -32.70
CA VAL A 823 18.87 -9.99 -31.28
C VAL A 823 18.13 -11.03 -30.43
N LEU A 824 16.98 -11.54 -30.88
CA LEU A 824 16.23 -12.60 -30.18
C LEU A 824 17.02 -13.91 -30.00
N ALA A 825 18.03 -14.15 -30.85
CA ALA A 825 18.88 -15.34 -30.77
C ALA A 825 20.15 -15.14 -29.91
N VAL A 826 20.33 -13.97 -29.28
CA VAL A 826 21.50 -13.68 -28.46
C VAL A 826 21.38 -14.36 -27.09
N GLU A 827 22.39 -15.17 -26.74
CA GLU A 827 22.44 -15.87 -25.44
C GLU A 827 23.36 -15.20 -24.40
N GLY A 828 24.10 -14.15 -24.78
CA GLY A 828 25.02 -13.45 -23.88
C GLY A 828 25.72 -12.24 -24.50
N ASN A 829 26.45 -11.48 -23.67
CA ASN A 829 27.04 -10.19 -24.07
C ASN A 829 27.95 -10.31 -25.30
N SER A 830 28.79 -11.34 -25.38
CA SER A 830 29.69 -11.55 -26.53
C SER A 830 28.97 -11.77 -27.86
N GLY A 831 27.73 -12.27 -27.82
CA GLY A 831 26.87 -12.38 -29.00
C GLY A 831 26.33 -11.01 -29.42
N LEU A 832 25.88 -10.21 -28.46
CA LEU A 832 25.41 -8.85 -28.72
C LEU A 832 26.52 -7.94 -29.23
N ASP A 833 27.73 -8.05 -28.68
CA ASP A 833 28.89 -7.24 -29.07
C ASP A 833 29.26 -7.47 -30.54
N ARG A 834 29.29 -8.74 -30.98
CA ARG A 834 29.48 -9.10 -32.40
C ARG A 834 28.38 -8.52 -33.28
N LEU A 835 27.14 -8.53 -32.82
CA LEU A 835 26.03 -7.98 -33.58
C LEU A 835 26.15 -6.46 -33.78
N PHE A 836 26.60 -5.72 -32.75
CA PHE A 836 26.92 -4.31 -32.88
C PHE A 836 28.02 -4.05 -33.92
N GLN A 837 29.06 -4.88 -33.96
CA GLN A 837 30.12 -4.75 -34.98
C GLN A 837 29.63 -5.03 -36.41
N GLU A 838 28.72 -5.99 -36.59
CA GLU A 838 28.24 -6.41 -37.91
C GLU A 838 27.10 -5.54 -38.47
N LYS A 839 26.25 -5.00 -37.60
CA LYS A 839 24.93 -4.48 -37.97
C LYS A 839 24.60 -3.10 -37.42
N ALA A 840 25.43 -2.54 -36.54
CA ALA A 840 25.15 -1.19 -36.07
C ALA A 840 25.34 -0.18 -37.20
N LEU A 841 24.38 0.73 -37.32
CA LEU A 841 24.46 1.86 -38.23
C LEU A 841 24.83 3.13 -37.45
N THR A 842 25.29 4.13 -38.17
CA THR A 842 25.40 5.50 -37.67
C THR A 842 24.27 6.33 -38.28
N ILE A 843 23.82 7.41 -37.63
CA ILE A 843 22.70 8.24 -38.12
C ILE A 843 22.91 8.75 -39.56
N HIS A 844 24.17 8.87 -40.01
CA HIS A 844 24.50 9.31 -41.38
C HIS A 844 24.40 8.19 -42.44
N GLN A 845 24.02 6.98 -42.06
CA GLN A 845 23.87 5.80 -42.91
C GLN A 845 22.44 5.22 -42.90
N GLU A 846 21.56 5.71 -42.03
CA GLU A 846 20.10 5.52 -42.08
C GLU A 846 19.47 6.61 -42.95
#